data_AF-B4M4N2-F1
#
_entry.id   AF-B4M4N2-F1
#
_cell.length_a   1.000
_cell.length_b   1.000
_cell.length_c   1.000
_cell.angle_alpha   90.00
_cell.angle_beta   90.00
_cell.angle_gamma   90.00
#
_symmetry.space_group_name_H-M   'P 1'
#
loop_
_entity.id
_entity.type
_entity.pdbx_description
1 polymer ?
#
loop_
_entity_poly.entity_id
_entity_poly.type
_entity_poly.pdbx_seq_one_letter_code
_entity_poly.pdbx_strand_id
1 'polypeptide(L)'
;MVYGRSIAVGICFMTVVVVLSGLIYYLSLGPCPTGSFACNNDIQCVPQRQMCDKHLDCEDGSDENPVECGNLYGSKELADKIVRNAIEKKKQQQQQQQENQRLMIVTSNSSAWDSPSLAGSRNQSMPIPCAITTYPRQCQCGGGTMLYCGRFAKLRRWPRISEEVTNLFIIRNNVTLRENLFANLTRLQKLTLKHNNISRLPPGCFSGLPHLERLELGHNNFSQLPHFILKDLPALQWLFLVNNQLRSFPMDHLAAMHKLEWLVLSHNRLTLRNEQLSKSPKLVEIFLDNNRIEYIGEKTFAQLDNLELLDLQYNLITHIHVKAFANLTAISDIRLIGNPIKELSGETFLYNTHLEALSLAYMPLPIDRNLMKSLNVSFLNLTGIEFERIDFAALNEIRNLKYIVFDRFYYCSMTPHVLMCKPKSDGVSSLKDLLSKPSLRHSTWFMATLSIAGNLMVLWGRFIYRDENVAVTMVIRNLALADLLMGFYLLIIGVQDFRFRDEYHKVARDWISSWQCKAIGTLAVSSSEVSMLILAFMSLERFLLIADPFRGHRAISVRIIYFSLLCIWVTGVGLAITPVVIWSSSTTDFYGTHSGTCFPLFIHEAYPLGWQYSAFVFLGVNLLLLLMIALLYTALLISIWRTRSATPLSLLDCEFAVRFFFIVLTDVLCWAPIIAMKIWVFFKYNISDDIYAWLVVFILPLNSAVNPLLYTFTTPKYRNQILLRGWKKITSRKRTETGHGNVANTTTGTATGSSQNPDEYTTATGIKSMPLALTLSH
;
A
#
# COMPACT_ATOMS: atom_id res chain seq x y z
N MET A 1 4.72 39.73 -26.91
CA MET A 1 5.02 39.98 -25.49
C MET A 1 3.82 39.83 -24.54
N VAL A 2 2.60 40.25 -24.89
CA VAL A 2 1.43 40.33 -23.96
C VAL A 2 1.24 39.09 -23.05
N TYR A 3 1.25 37.88 -23.60
CA TYR A 3 0.97 36.63 -22.87
C TYR A 3 1.98 36.26 -21.77
N GLY A 4 3.22 36.77 -21.84
CA GLY A 4 4.32 36.32 -20.98
C GLY A 4 4.03 36.51 -19.48
N ARG A 5 3.25 37.54 -19.12
CA ARG A 5 2.86 37.79 -17.72
C ARG A 5 1.84 36.77 -17.20
N SER A 6 0.87 36.35 -18.00
CA SER A 6 -0.14 35.35 -17.61
C SER A 6 0.49 33.95 -17.51
N ILE A 7 1.41 33.62 -18.44
CA ILE A 7 2.20 32.38 -18.41
C ILE A 7 3.14 32.35 -17.20
N ALA A 8 3.86 33.44 -16.92
CA ALA A 8 4.77 33.52 -15.76
C ALA A 8 4.02 33.40 -14.42
N VAL A 9 2.81 33.98 -14.30
CA VAL A 9 1.95 33.80 -13.11
C VAL A 9 1.50 32.35 -12.97
N GLY A 10 1.07 31.71 -14.08
CA GLY A 10 0.71 30.29 -14.08
C GLY A 10 1.86 29.39 -13.64
N ILE A 11 3.03 29.51 -14.28
CA ILE A 11 4.23 28.73 -13.94
C ILE A 11 4.68 28.97 -12.50
N CYS A 12 4.73 30.23 -12.05
CA CYS A 12 5.08 30.57 -10.68
C CYS A 12 4.14 29.90 -9.68
N PHE A 13 2.82 29.95 -9.93
CA PHE A 13 1.84 29.29 -9.09
C PHE A 13 2.01 27.77 -9.07
N MET A 14 2.24 27.14 -10.23
CA MET A 14 2.57 25.69 -10.30
C MET A 14 3.83 25.35 -9.49
N THR A 15 4.89 26.15 -9.59
CA THR A 15 6.12 25.89 -8.82
C THR A 15 5.90 26.05 -7.31
N VAL A 16 5.09 27.01 -6.87
CA VAL A 16 4.72 27.17 -5.45
C VAL A 16 3.90 25.96 -4.96
N VAL A 17 2.92 25.51 -5.73
CA VAL A 17 2.12 24.31 -5.40
C VAL A 17 2.99 23.06 -5.33
N VAL A 18 3.88 22.83 -6.30
CA VAL A 18 4.77 21.66 -6.31
C VAL A 18 5.80 21.72 -5.17
N VAL A 19 6.35 22.88 -4.84
CA VAL A 19 7.29 23.05 -3.72
C VAL A 19 6.58 22.87 -2.37
N LEU A 20 5.38 23.44 -2.18
CA LEU A 20 4.59 23.20 -0.96
C LEU A 20 4.18 21.73 -0.83
N SER A 21 3.78 21.09 -1.93
CA SER A 21 3.47 19.66 -2.00
C SER A 21 4.68 18.80 -1.57
N GLY A 22 5.85 19.02 -2.16
CA GLY A 22 7.09 18.31 -1.80
C GLY A 22 7.58 18.60 -0.38
N LEU A 23 7.42 19.84 0.11
CA LEU A 23 7.78 20.23 1.47
C LEU A 23 6.85 19.58 2.51
N ILE A 24 5.54 19.58 2.27
CA ILE A 24 4.56 18.94 3.17
C ILE A 24 4.70 17.42 3.13
N TYR A 25 5.04 16.83 1.98
CA TYR A 25 5.42 15.42 1.90
C TYR A 25 6.68 15.11 2.76
N TYR A 26 7.73 15.92 2.62
CA TYR A 26 8.95 15.78 3.43
C TYR A 26 8.70 15.94 4.93
N LEU A 27 7.78 16.84 5.32
CA LEU A 27 7.29 17.05 6.69
C LEU A 27 6.20 16.03 7.12
N SER A 28 5.84 15.08 6.26
CA SER A 28 4.89 14.00 6.53
C SER A 28 5.58 12.64 6.65
N LEU A 29 6.76 12.47 6.04
CA LEU A 29 7.68 11.38 6.34
C LEU A 29 7.97 11.35 7.85
N GLY A 30 7.97 10.16 8.45
CA GLY A 30 8.37 9.97 9.84
C GLY A 30 9.83 10.39 10.11
N PRO A 31 10.20 10.56 11.40
CA PRO A 31 11.56 10.97 11.80
C PRO A 31 12.65 9.96 11.42
N CYS A 32 12.28 8.70 11.17
CA CYS A 32 13.21 7.64 10.81
C CYS A 32 13.50 7.61 9.30
N PRO A 33 14.78 7.65 8.87
CA PRO A 33 15.15 7.62 7.45
C PRO A 33 14.81 6.27 6.79
N THR A 34 14.57 6.30 5.47
CA THR A 34 14.29 5.11 4.65
C THR A 34 15.38 4.05 4.81
N GLY A 35 15.01 2.85 5.30
CA GLY A 35 15.96 1.79 5.67
C GLY A 35 16.23 1.67 7.18
N SER A 36 15.44 2.36 8.01
CA SER A 36 15.36 2.14 9.45
C SER A 36 13.91 1.87 9.88
N PHE A 37 13.77 1.11 10.96
CA PHE A 37 12.54 0.78 11.67
C PHE A 37 12.31 1.77 12.82
N ALA A 38 11.05 2.12 13.10
CA ALA A 38 10.68 3.03 14.18
C ALA A 38 10.13 2.24 15.39
N CYS A 39 10.73 2.43 16.57
CA CYS A 39 10.19 1.94 17.84
C CYS A 39 8.85 2.64 18.17
N ASN A 40 8.00 2.11 19.05
CA ASN A 40 6.63 2.64 19.23
C ASN A 40 6.56 4.09 19.75
N ASN A 41 7.64 4.57 20.38
CA ASN A 41 7.76 5.96 20.83
C ASN A 41 8.03 6.96 19.68
N ASP A 42 8.18 6.51 18.44
CA ASP A 42 8.53 7.27 17.21
C ASP A 42 9.86 8.07 17.26
N ILE A 43 10.47 8.25 18.42
CA ILE A 43 11.71 9.03 18.65
C ILE A 43 12.97 8.22 18.33
N GLN A 44 12.90 6.88 18.46
CA GLN A 44 14.04 5.98 18.30
C GLN A 44 13.93 5.19 16.99
N CYS A 45 15.02 5.19 16.22
CA CYS A 45 15.10 4.59 14.88
C CYS A 45 16.22 3.54 14.82
N VAL A 46 15.86 2.27 14.63
CA VAL A 46 16.80 1.14 14.57
C VAL A 46 17.09 0.78 13.11
N PRO A 47 18.35 0.62 12.66
CA PRO A 47 18.64 0.23 11.27
C PRO A 47 18.02 -1.13 10.92
N GLN A 48 17.50 -1.33 9.70
CA GLN A 48 16.76 -2.54 9.31
C GLN A 48 17.52 -3.89 9.50
N ARG A 49 18.84 -3.82 9.66
CA ARG A 49 19.74 -4.96 9.93
C ARG A 49 19.75 -5.42 11.40
N GLN A 50 19.30 -4.57 12.32
CA GLN A 50 19.19 -4.76 13.77
C GLN A 50 17.72 -4.97 14.15
N MET A 51 16.97 -5.60 13.25
CA MET A 51 15.58 -5.98 13.43
C MET A 51 15.53 -7.50 13.26
N CYS A 52 15.01 -8.21 14.27
CA CYS A 52 14.98 -9.68 14.30
C CYS A 52 16.37 -10.34 14.30
N ASP A 53 17.30 -9.78 15.10
CA ASP A 53 18.65 -10.29 15.39
C ASP A 53 18.81 -10.84 16.83
N LYS A 54 17.80 -10.65 17.69
CA LYS A 54 17.68 -11.03 19.11
C LYS A 54 18.35 -10.10 20.13
N HIS A 55 18.76 -8.90 19.73
CA HIS A 55 19.08 -7.82 20.66
C HIS A 55 17.85 -6.93 20.90
N LEU A 56 17.73 -6.34 22.08
CA LEU A 56 16.72 -5.30 22.36
C LEU A 56 17.40 -3.94 22.12
N ASP A 57 17.32 -3.44 20.89
CA ASP A 57 17.83 -2.11 20.53
C ASP A 57 16.75 -1.02 20.71
N CYS A 58 15.46 -1.33 20.51
CA CYS A 58 14.35 -0.48 20.94
C CYS A 58 14.13 -0.58 22.46
N GLU A 59 13.90 0.56 23.16
CA GLU A 59 13.54 0.57 24.59
C GLU A 59 12.27 -0.25 24.93
N ASP A 60 11.41 -0.48 23.94
CA ASP A 60 10.15 -1.24 24.05
C ASP A 60 10.20 -2.65 23.42
N GLY A 61 11.33 -3.04 22.80
CA GLY A 61 11.51 -4.33 22.12
C GLY A 61 10.73 -4.54 20.82
N SER A 62 10.24 -3.47 20.18
CA SER A 62 9.45 -3.56 18.93
C SER A 62 10.21 -4.15 17.74
N ASP A 63 11.53 -3.99 17.73
CA ASP A 63 12.49 -4.50 16.76
C ASP A 63 12.56 -6.03 16.71
N GLU A 64 12.31 -6.70 17.85
CA GLU A 64 12.27 -8.16 17.98
C GLU A 64 10.85 -8.75 17.89
N ASN A 65 9.87 -7.97 17.45
CA ASN A 65 8.47 -8.37 17.33
C ASN A 65 8.29 -9.60 16.41
N PRO A 66 7.85 -10.77 16.92
CA PRO A 66 7.65 -11.98 16.13
C PRO A 66 6.72 -11.79 14.91
N VAL A 67 5.78 -10.85 14.98
CA VAL A 67 4.86 -10.54 13.88
C VAL A 67 5.55 -9.82 12.73
N GLU A 68 6.48 -8.90 13.01
CA GLU A 68 7.26 -8.22 11.98
C GLU A 68 8.39 -9.11 11.48
N CYS A 69 9.02 -9.87 12.35
CA CYS A 69 9.94 -10.94 11.97
C CYS A 69 9.29 -12.02 11.09
N GLY A 70 8.00 -12.30 11.27
CA GLY A 70 7.21 -13.15 10.36
C GLY A 70 6.85 -12.47 9.04
N ASN A 71 6.37 -11.23 9.10
CA ASN A 71 5.85 -10.51 7.93
C ASN A 71 6.94 -9.98 6.98
N LEU A 72 8.12 -9.56 7.46
CA LEU A 72 9.24 -9.19 6.60
C LEU A 72 9.83 -10.39 5.82
N TYR A 73 9.67 -11.61 6.33
CA TYR A 73 10.23 -12.85 5.75
C TYR A 73 9.15 -13.84 5.26
N GLY A 74 8.06 -13.29 4.70
CA GLY A 74 6.82 -13.99 4.28
C GLY A 74 6.96 -15.48 3.94
N SER A 75 6.62 -16.32 4.93
CA SER A 75 6.43 -17.80 4.96
C SER A 75 7.42 -18.72 4.21
N LYS A 76 8.49 -18.18 3.62
CA LYS A 76 9.41 -18.94 2.77
C LYS A 76 10.87 -18.68 3.09
N GLU A 77 11.22 -17.44 3.41
CA GLU A 77 12.54 -17.15 3.97
C GLU A 77 12.65 -17.50 5.43
N LEU A 78 11.56 -17.60 6.20
CA LEU A 78 11.61 -18.21 7.54
C LEU A 78 12.07 -19.67 7.45
N ALA A 79 11.54 -20.45 6.49
CA ALA A 79 11.98 -21.82 6.25
C ALA A 79 13.48 -21.88 5.90
N ASP A 80 13.97 -21.03 4.99
CA ASP A 80 15.40 -20.98 4.67
C ASP A 80 16.25 -20.31 5.79
N LYS A 81 15.70 -19.45 6.67
CA LYS A 81 16.41 -18.80 7.80
C LYS A 81 16.57 -19.78 8.97
N ILE A 82 15.54 -20.56 9.32
CA ILE A 82 15.68 -21.61 10.34
C ILE A 82 16.50 -22.79 9.80
N VAL A 83 16.39 -23.17 8.51
CA VAL A 83 17.34 -24.13 7.90
C VAL A 83 18.79 -23.61 7.93
N ARG A 84 19.03 -22.32 7.64
CA ARG A 84 20.36 -21.69 7.78
C ARG A 84 20.84 -21.75 9.24
N ASN A 85 20.03 -21.30 10.20
CA ASN A 85 20.36 -21.30 11.63
C ASN A 85 20.58 -22.72 12.18
N ALA A 86 19.83 -23.72 11.75
CA ALA A 86 20.01 -25.12 12.12
C ALA A 86 21.31 -25.69 11.52
N ILE A 87 21.62 -25.38 10.26
CA ILE A 87 22.91 -25.72 9.63
C ILE A 87 24.07 -25.03 10.36
N GLU A 88 23.90 -23.82 10.88
CA GLU A 88 24.93 -23.10 11.63
C GLU A 88 25.10 -23.63 13.06
N LYS A 89 24.02 -23.94 13.79
CA LYS A 89 24.09 -24.71 15.05
C LYS A 89 24.82 -26.05 14.86
N LYS A 90 24.48 -26.78 13.80
CA LYS A 90 25.09 -28.07 13.44
C LYS A 90 26.57 -27.92 13.06
N LYS A 91 26.96 -26.83 12.38
CA LYS A 91 28.37 -26.46 12.14
C LYS A 91 29.10 -26.12 13.44
N GLN A 92 28.52 -25.33 14.34
CA GLN A 92 29.16 -24.96 15.62
C GLN A 92 29.41 -26.21 16.49
N GLN A 93 28.44 -27.13 16.55
CA GLN A 93 28.61 -28.43 17.23
C GLN A 93 29.70 -29.30 16.56
N GLN A 94 29.77 -29.32 15.23
CA GLN A 94 30.85 -30.00 14.50
C GLN A 94 32.22 -29.34 14.69
N GLN A 95 32.28 -28.00 14.82
CA GLN A 95 33.51 -27.27 15.13
C GLN A 95 33.99 -27.57 16.54
N GLN A 96 33.11 -27.60 17.55
CA GLN A 96 33.49 -28.04 18.91
C GLN A 96 33.99 -29.50 18.94
N GLN A 97 33.42 -30.39 18.12
CA GLN A 97 33.94 -31.76 17.97
C GLN A 97 35.32 -31.79 17.28
N GLN A 98 35.55 -30.97 16.24
CA GLN A 98 36.87 -30.85 15.59
C GLN A 98 37.91 -30.14 16.48
N GLU A 99 37.49 -29.24 17.37
CA GLU A 99 38.36 -28.53 18.30
C GLU A 99 38.83 -29.45 19.43
N ASN A 100 37.94 -30.28 19.98
CA ASN A 100 38.31 -31.37 20.88
C ASN A 100 39.19 -32.45 20.21
N GLN A 101 39.04 -32.68 18.90
CA GLN A 101 39.98 -33.53 18.15
C GLN A 101 41.33 -32.86 17.91
N ARG A 102 41.36 -31.54 17.61
CA ARG A 102 42.61 -30.78 17.48
C ARG A 102 43.40 -30.76 18.78
N LEU A 103 42.74 -30.66 19.93
CA LEU A 103 43.40 -30.68 21.25
C LEU A 103 44.18 -31.98 21.53
N MET A 104 43.90 -33.08 20.80
CA MET A 104 44.63 -34.35 20.88
C MET A 104 45.71 -34.53 19.79
N ILE A 105 45.91 -33.55 18.89
CA ILE A 105 46.80 -33.70 17.70
C ILE A 105 47.96 -32.68 17.69
N VAL A 106 48.01 -31.69 18.59
CA VAL A 106 49.11 -30.70 18.67
C VAL A 106 50.35 -31.25 19.38
N THR A 107 50.94 -32.32 18.84
CA THR A 107 52.26 -32.85 19.24
C THR A 107 53.08 -33.39 18.03
N SER A 108 53.25 -32.60 16.96
CA SER A 108 54.43 -32.75 16.06
C SER A 108 54.67 -31.59 15.08
N ASN A 109 55.84 -30.95 15.25
CA ASN A 109 56.77 -30.38 14.25
C ASN A 109 56.27 -29.58 13.03
N SER A 110 56.20 -28.26 13.22
CA SER A 110 56.90 -27.19 12.46
C SER A 110 57.69 -27.48 11.16
N SER A 111 57.44 -26.64 10.12
CA SER A 111 58.38 -25.89 9.22
C SER A 111 57.73 -25.72 7.82
N ALA A 112 57.38 -24.52 7.33
CA ALA A 112 58.22 -23.37 6.90
C ALA A 112 58.97 -23.67 5.58
N TRP A 113 58.99 -22.82 4.53
CA TRP A 113 58.70 -21.38 4.37
C TRP A 113 57.85 -21.17 3.06
N ASP A 114 57.55 -20.01 2.45
CA ASP A 114 57.82 -18.57 2.69
C ASP A 114 56.77 -17.65 1.97
N SER A 115 57.06 -16.36 1.75
CA SER A 115 56.28 -15.34 0.99
C SER A 115 57.23 -14.20 0.52
N PRO A 116 56.82 -12.99 0.07
CA PRO A 116 55.52 -12.43 -0.36
C PRO A 116 55.65 -11.90 -1.84
N SER A 117 55.10 -10.79 -2.37
CA SER A 117 54.12 -9.74 -1.98
C SER A 117 53.52 -9.05 -3.22
N LEU A 118 52.19 -8.84 -3.28
CA LEU A 118 51.57 -7.56 -3.72
C LEU A 118 50.06 -7.56 -3.43
N ALA A 119 49.50 -6.40 -3.03
CA ALA A 119 48.14 -6.31 -2.50
C ALA A 119 47.11 -5.81 -3.55
N GLY A 120 45.91 -6.38 -3.52
CA GLY A 120 44.78 -5.96 -4.36
C GLY A 120 43.47 -6.60 -3.90
N SER A 121 42.76 -5.95 -2.98
CA SER A 121 41.60 -6.54 -2.29
C SER A 121 40.41 -6.81 -3.23
N ARG A 122 40.16 -8.10 -3.50
CA ARG A 122 38.85 -8.66 -3.84
C ARG A 122 38.70 -10.01 -3.15
N ASN A 123 37.62 -10.21 -2.41
CA ASN A 123 37.25 -11.52 -1.85
C ASN A 123 36.77 -12.45 -2.98
N GLN A 124 37.71 -12.97 -3.77
CA GLN A 124 37.51 -14.12 -4.63
C GLN A 124 37.86 -15.38 -3.83
N SER A 125 36.85 -16.02 -3.25
CA SER A 125 36.99 -17.43 -2.90
C SER A 125 37.32 -18.19 -4.19
N MET A 126 38.49 -18.84 -4.24
CA MET A 126 38.86 -19.64 -5.41
C MET A 126 37.74 -20.68 -5.65
N PRO A 127 37.19 -20.77 -6.88
CA PRO A 127 36.12 -21.72 -7.15
C PRO A 127 36.66 -23.14 -6.99
N ILE A 128 36.22 -23.82 -5.93
CA ILE A 128 36.65 -25.18 -5.60
C ILE A 128 36.44 -26.06 -6.84
N PRO A 129 37.51 -26.67 -7.40
CA PRO A 129 37.42 -27.40 -8.66
C PRO A 129 36.45 -28.57 -8.54
N CYS A 130 35.78 -28.89 -9.65
CA CYS A 130 34.80 -29.96 -9.67
C CYS A 130 35.46 -31.33 -9.42
N ALA A 131 35.01 -32.03 -8.38
CA ALA A 131 35.47 -33.37 -8.02
C ALA A 131 34.53 -34.49 -8.55
N ILE A 132 33.45 -34.12 -9.25
CA ILE A 132 32.50 -35.05 -9.87
C ILE A 132 33.09 -35.52 -11.20
N THR A 133 33.36 -36.82 -11.32
CA THR A 133 34.03 -37.40 -12.50
C THR A 133 33.13 -37.44 -13.75
N THR A 134 31.81 -37.63 -13.61
CA THR A 134 30.87 -37.61 -14.75
C THR A 134 29.58 -36.84 -14.42
N TYR A 135 29.24 -35.88 -15.28
CA TYR A 135 27.97 -35.14 -15.26
C TYR A 135 27.67 -34.49 -16.63
N PRO A 136 26.43 -34.06 -16.92
CA PRO A 136 26.09 -33.40 -18.18
C PRO A 136 26.66 -31.98 -18.26
N ARG A 137 27.23 -31.60 -19.42
CA ARG A 137 27.73 -30.22 -19.68
C ARG A 137 26.66 -29.12 -19.57
N GLN A 138 25.37 -29.48 -19.57
CA GLN A 138 24.26 -28.57 -19.38
C GLN A 138 23.92 -28.32 -17.89
N CYS A 139 24.58 -29.01 -16.96
CA CYS A 139 24.49 -28.80 -15.53
C CYS A 139 25.79 -28.14 -15.01
N GLN A 140 25.68 -27.37 -13.94
CA GLN A 140 26.78 -26.65 -13.32
C GLN A 140 27.28 -27.42 -12.09
N CYS A 141 28.60 -27.65 -12.02
CA CYS A 141 29.25 -28.19 -10.84
C CYS A 141 29.80 -27.06 -9.97
N GLY A 142 29.71 -27.19 -8.64
CA GLY A 142 30.24 -26.22 -7.69
C GLY A 142 30.60 -26.85 -6.35
N GLY A 143 31.46 -26.18 -5.57
CA GLY A 143 31.83 -26.63 -4.22
C GLY A 143 32.40 -28.05 -4.17
N GLY A 144 33.13 -28.47 -5.20
CA GLY A 144 33.62 -29.84 -5.35
C GLY A 144 32.55 -30.86 -5.77
N THR A 145 31.50 -31.05 -4.96
CA THR A 145 30.58 -32.19 -5.06
C THR A 145 29.08 -31.83 -5.17
N MET A 146 28.76 -30.56 -5.47
CA MET A 146 27.39 -30.11 -5.74
C MET A 146 27.12 -29.99 -7.24
N LEU A 147 25.98 -30.52 -7.71
CA LEU A 147 25.55 -30.52 -9.10
C LEU A 147 24.17 -29.86 -9.26
N TYR A 148 24.11 -28.82 -10.09
CA TYR A 148 22.90 -28.03 -10.35
C TYR A 148 22.47 -28.10 -11.83
N CYS A 149 21.32 -28.72 -12.07
CA CYS A 149 20.65 -28.85 -13.37
C CYS A 149 19.37 -28.00 -13.39
N GLY A 150 19.49 -26.72 -13.76
CA GLY A 150 18.34 -25.81 -13.89
C GLY A 150 17.52 -25.99 -15.19
N ARG A 151 16.57 -25.06 -15.42
CA ARG A 151 15.63 -25.05 -16.57
C ARG A 151 16.30 -25.19 -17.94
N PHE A 152 17.52 -24.67 -18.09
CA PHE A 152 18.26 -24.69 -19.35
C PHE A 152 18.76 -26.08 -19.76
N ALA A 153 18.84 -27.04 -18.82
CA ALA A 153 19.30 -28.39 -19.10
C ALA A 153 18.30 -29.24 -19.91
N LYS A 154 17.01 -28.87 -19.91
CA LYS A 154 15.91 -29.49 -20.69
C LYS A 154 15.85 -31.04 -20.58
N LEU A 155 16.23 -31.59 -19.43
CA LEU A 155 16.35 -33.02 -19.19
C LEU A 155 14.99 -33.74 -19.27
N ARG A 156 14.89 -34.76 -20.13
CA ARG A 156 13.71 -35.65 -20.28
C ARG A 156 13.91 -37.06 -19.71
N ARG A 157 15.17 -37.46 -19.53
CA ARG A 157 15.61 -38.74 -18.95
C ARG A 157 16.61 -38.43 -17.84
N TRP A 158 16.82 -39.37 -16.93
CA TRP A 158 17.86 -39.23 -15.91
C TRP A 158 19.25 -39.08 -16.56
N PRO A 159 20.07 -38.10 -16.13
CA PRO A 159 21.45 -37.97 -16.59
C PRO A 159 22.36 -39.06 -16.01
N ARG A 160 23.48 -39.36 -16.68
CA ARG A 160 24.58 -40.10 -16.03
C ARG A 160 25.31 -39.14 -15.07
N ILE A 161 25.48 -39.59 -13.83
CA ILE A 161 26.09 -38.89 -12.70
C ILE A 161 26.95 -39.91 -11.95
N SER A 162 28.14 -39.53 -11.50
CA SER A 162 29.05 -40.38 -10.71
C SER A 162 28.80 -40.27 -9.19
N GLU A 163 29.40 -41.19 -8.44
CA GLU A 163 29.04 -41.48 -7.03
C GLU A 163 29.60 -40.46 -6.02
N GLU A 164 30.41 -39.48 -6.45
CA GLU A 164 30.98 -38.45 -5.57
C GLU A 164 29.99 -37.32 -5.23
N VAL A 165 28.81 -37.28 -5.86
CA VAL A 165 27.83 -36.20 -5.68
C VAL A 165 27.17 -36.25 -4.30
N THR A 166 27.36 -35.18 -3.53
CA THR A 166 26.73 -35.00 -2.21
C THR A 166 25.43 -34.23 -2.30
N ASN A 167 25.33 -33.26 -3.22
CA ASN A 167 24.18 -32.36 -3.34
C ASN A 167 23.71 -32.30 -4.79
N LEU A 168 22.52 -32.84 -5.08
CA LEU A 168 21.95 -32.92 -6.42
C LEU A 168 20.65 -32.10 -6.53
N PHE A 169 20.68 -31.09 -7.40
CA PHE A 169 19.55 -30.22 -7.68
C PHE A 169 19.13 -30.34 -9.14
N ILE A 170 17.97 -30.93 -9.42
CA ILE A 170 17.36 -30.95 -10.76
C ILE A 170 16.04 -30.19 -10.68
N ILE A 171 16.00 -28.99 -11.27
CA ILE A 171 14.90 -28.04 -11.07
C ILE A 171 14.36 -27.53 -12.41
N ARG A 172 13.03 -27.55 -12.59
CA ARG A 172 12.33 -27.10 -13.80
C ARG A 172 12.73 -27.86 -15.08
N ASN A 173 12.87 -29.18 -14.99
CA ASN A 173 13.05 -30.11 -16.11
C ASN A 173 11.81 -31.01 -16.27
N ASN A 174 11.89 -32.13 -16.99
CA ASN A 174 10.78 -33.10 -17.13
C ASN A 174 11.35 -34.53 -17.08
N VAL A 175 12.08 -34.83 -16.00
CA VAL A 175 12.84 -36.09 -15.87
C VAL A 175 11.94 -37.28 -15.54
N THR A 176 12.24 -38.42 -16.17
CA THR A 176 11.62 -39.71 -15.88
C THR A 176 12.51 -40.52 -14.92
N LEU A 177 11.93 -40.96 -13.79
CA LEU A 177 12.58 -41.80 -12.79
C LEU A 177 12.43 -43.29 -13.12
N ARG A 178 13.24 -44.14 -12.48
CA ARG A 178 13.24 -45.61 -12.58
C ARG A 178 13.44 -46.23 -11.18
N GLU A 179 13.17 -47.51 -11.05
CA GLU A 179 13.45 -48.27 -9.82
C GLU A 179 14.96 -48.29 -9.53
N ASN A 180 15.33 -48.25 -8.25
CA ASN A 180 16.71 -48.26 -7.74
C ASN A 180 17.67 -47.20 -8.36
N LEU A 181 17.12 -46.16 -9.00
CA LEU A 181 17.88 -45.17 -9.77
C LEU A 181 18.96 -44.41 -8.97
N PHE A 182 18.76 -44.30 -7.66
CA PHE A 182 19.66 -43.59 -6.76
C PHE A 182 20.64 -44.50 -6.00
N ALA A 183 20.58 -45.83 -6.17
CA ALA A 183 21.32 -46.79 -5.33
C ALA A 183 22.85 -46.63 -5.36
N ASN A 184 23.42 -46.17 -6.47
CA ASN A 184 24.85 -45.89 -6.61
C ASN A 184 25.28 -44.56 -5.94
N LEU A 185 24.36 -43.62 -5.70
CA LEU A 185 24.67 -42.31 -5.13
C LEU A 185 24.74 -42.35 -3.60
N THR A 186 25.49 -43.31 -3.06
CA THR A 186 25.59 -43.62 -1.62
C THR A 186 26.01 -42.43 -0.75
N ARG A 187 26.76 -41.48 -1.31
CA ARG A 187 27.24 -40.24 -0.66
C ARG A 187 26.24 -39.07 -0.69
N LEU A 188 25.07 -39.25 -1.30
CA LEU A 188 24.11 -38.17 -1.53
C LEU A 188 23.42 -37.74 -0.21
N GLN A 189 23.64 -36.49 0.18
CA GLN A 189 23.10 -35.84 1.37
C GLN A 189 21.85 -34.99 1.06
N LYS A 190 21.77 -34.39 -0.13
CA LYS A 190 20.65 -33.49 -0.50
C LYS A 190 20.18 -33.78 -1.92
N LEU A 191 18.89 -34.09 -2.06
CA LEU A 191 18.23 -34.37 -3.34
C LEU A 191 17.04 -33.44 -3.54
N THR A 192 17.07 -32.64 -4.60
CA THR A 192 15.98 -31.73 -4.99
C THR A 192 15.50 -32.04 -6.39
N LEU A 193 14.23 -32.44 -6.53
CA LEU A 193 13.55 -32.73 -7.80
C LEU A 193 12.35 -31.78 -8.03
N LYS A 194 12.50 -30.50 -7.69
CA LYS A 194 11.43 -29.48 -7.74
C LYS A 194 11.00 -29.13 -9.18
N HIS A 195 9.70 -29.00 -9.42
CA HIS A 195 9.14 -28.65 -10.76
C HIS A 195 9.57 -29.61 -11.89
N ASN A 196 9.56 -30.92 -11.69
CA ASN A 196 9.89 -31.89 -12.74
C ASN A 196 8.67 -32.59 -13.37
N ASN A 197 7.46 -32.17 -12.99
CA ASN A 197 6.18 -32.71 -13.48
C ASN A 197 6.02 -34.23 -13.25
N ILE A 198 6.68 -34.76 -12.20
CA ILE A 198 6.69 -36.19 -11.90
C ILE A 198 5.34 -36.57 -11.28
N SER A 199 4.65 -37.57 -11.84
CA SER A 199 3.32 -38.01 -11.38
C SER A 199 3.35 -39.25 -10.48
N ARG A 200 4.38 -40.08 -10.59
CA ARG A 200 4.57 -41.32 -9.81
C ARG A 200 6.05 -41.50 -9.46
N LEU A 201 6.34 -41.96 -8.26
CA LEU A 201 7.64 -42.52 -7.90
C LEU A 201 7.63 -44.02 -8.20
N PRO A 202 8.70 -44.60 -8.79
CA PRO A 202 8.88 -46.04 -8.84
C PRO A 202 9.13 -46.63 -7.43
N PRO A 203 8.76 -47.90 -7.17
CA PRO A 203 9.20 -48.62 -5.97
C PRO A 203 10.73 -48.62 -5.82
N GLY A 204 11.22 -48.64 -4.58
CA GLY A 204 12.67 -48.70 -4.28
C GLY A 204 13.51 -47.55 -4.83
N CYS A 205 12.92 -46.50 -5.41
CA CYS A 205 13.67 -45.48 -6.14
C CYS A 205 14.77 -44.83 -5.28
N PHE A 206 14.47 -44.52 -4.02
CA PHE A 206 15.40 -43.92 -3.04
C PHE A 206 16.16 -44.93 -2.16
N SER A 207 15.99 -46.24 -2.37
CA SER A 207 16.74 -47.26 -1.64
C SER A 207 18.23 -47.17 -1.99
N GLY A 208 19.11 -47.37 -0.99
CA GLY A 208 20.56 -47.17 -1.13
C GLY A 208 21.06 -45.75 -0.82
N LEU A 209 20.23 -44.89 -0.21
CA LEU A 209 20.60 -43.52 0.19
C LEU A 209 20.76 -43.35 1.73
N PRO A 210 21.74 -44.01 2.38
CA PRO A 210 21.87 -44.04 3.85
C PRO A 210 22.25 -42.69 4.49
N HIS A 211 22.72 -41.72 3.69
CA HIS A 211 23.21 -40.43 4.16
C HIS A 211 22.34 -39.23 3.74
N LEU A 212 21.16 -39.46 3.15
CA LEU A 212 20.28 -38.39 2.67
C LEU A 212 19.64 -37.62 3.83
N GLU A 213 20.04 -36.37 4.04
CA GLU A 213 19.51 -35.47 5.07
C GLU A 213 18.31 -34.63 4.56
N ARG A 214 18.32 -34.18 3.29
CA ARG A 214 17.24 -33.36 2.69
C ARG A 214 16.67 -33.97 1.42
N LEU A 215 15.35 -34.16 1.38
CA LEU A 215 14.61 -34.61 0.21
C LEU A 215 13.53 -33.59 -0.15
N GLU A 216 13.67 -32.94 -1.32
CA GLU A 216 12.71 -31.94 -1.82
C GLU A 216 12.06 -32.40 -3.13
N LEU A 217 10.76 -32.69 -3.05
CA LEU A 217 9.92 -33.25 -4.11
C LEU A 217 8.74 -32.32 -4.48
N GLY A 218 8.78 -31.07 -4.03
CA GLY A 218 7.68 -30.11 -4.19
C GLY A 218 7.43 -29.61 -5.62
N HIS A 219 6.21 -29.13 -5.87
CA HIS A 219 5.69 -28.71 -7.19
C HIS A 219 5.84 -29.79 -8.27
N ASN A 220 5.48 -31.02 -7.94
CA ASN A 220 5.30 -32.10 -8.90
C ASN A 220 3.80 -32.44 -8.99
N ASN A 221 3.45 -33.66 -9.43
CA ASN A 221 2.07 -34.08 -9.63
C ASN A 221 1.77 -35.41 -8.90
N PHE A 222 2.41 -35.64 -7.75
CA PHE A 222 2.21 -36.86 -6.98
C PHE A 222 0.81 -36.91 -6.36
N SER A 223 0.02 -37.93 -6.71
CA SER A 223 -1.31 -38.18 -6.11
C SER A 223 -1.27 -39.11 -4.89
N GLN A 224 -0.27 -40.00 -4.86
CA GLN A 224 0.04 -40.96 -3.80
C GLN A 224 1.56 -41.22 -3.80
N LEU A 225 2.10 -41.68 -2.67
CA LEU A 225 3.45 -42.22 -2.56
C LEU A 225 3.38 -43.76 -2.52
N PRO A 226 4.33 -44.49 -3.14
CA PRO A 226 4.39 -45.95 -2.99
C PRO A 226 4.61 -46.37 -1.54
N HIS A 227 4.08 -47.53 -1.14
CA HIS A 227 4.39 -48.12 0.17
C HIS A 227 5.91 -48.32 0.34
N PHE A 228 6.38 -48.14 1.57
CA PHE A 228 7.78 -48.25 2.00
C PHE A 228 8.81 -47.30 1.32
N ILE A 229 8.41 -46.40 0.41
CA ILE A 229 9.34 -45.53 -0.35
C ILE A 229 10.21 -44.56 0.51
N LEU A 230 9.84 -44.36 1.78
CA LEU A 230 10.58 -43.53 2.75
C LEU A 230 11.23 -44.36 3.86
N LYS A 231 11.05 -45.68 3.88
CA LYS A 231 11.51 -46.56 4.97
C LYS A 231 13.04 -46.65 5.05
N ASP A 232 13.70 -46.59 3.90
CA ASP A 232 15.15 -46.78 3.77
C ASP A 232 15.96 -45.47 3.94
N LEU A 233 15.38 -44.44 4.56
CA LEU A 233 15.96 -43.10 4.71
C LEU A 233 16.25 -42.72 6.18
N PRO A 234 17.15 -43.45 6.89
CA PRO A 234 17.41 -43.27 8.31
C PRO A 234 18.12 -41.94 8.67
N ALA A 235 18.74 -41.27 7.70
CA ALA A 235 19.43 -40.00 7.89
C ALA A 235 18.54 -38.77 7.66
N LEU A 236 17.30 -38.94 7.18
CA LEU A 236 16.48 -37.83 6.70
C LEU A 236 16.08 -36.89 7.83
N GLN A 237 16.33 -35.60 7.63
CA GLN A 237 16.02 -34.51 8.56
C GLN A 237 14.94 -33.57 8.02
N TRP A 238 14.96 -33.29 6.71
CA TRP A 238 14.02 -32.38 6.05
C TRP A 238 13.31 -33.05 4.88
N LEU A 239 11.97 -33.18 4.95
CA LEU A 239 11.13 -33.71 3.88
C LEU A 239 10.15 -32.66 3.35
N PHE A 240 10.34 -32.23 2.09
CA PHE A 240 9.49 -31.23 1.44
C PHE A 240 8.66 -31.84 0.29
N LEU A 241 7.34 -31.94 0.48
CA LEU A 241 6.36 -32.47 -0.47
C LEU A 241 5.33 -31.42 -0.93
N VAL A 242 5.60 -30.14 -0.64
CA VAL A 242 4.80 -28.94 -0.94
C VAL A 242 4.22 -28.92 -2.36
N ASN A 243 2.95 -28.53 -2.50
CA ASN A 243 2.30 -28.28 -3.79
C ASN A 243 2.32 -29.53 -4.69
N ASN A 244 1.67 -30.60 -4.24
CA ASN A 244 1.44 -31.83 -5.00
C ASN A 244 -0.09 -32.12 -5.01
N GLN A 245 -0.52 -33.38 -5.23
CA GLN A 245 -1.92 -33.79 -5.18
C GLN A 245 -2.17 -34.93 -4.18
N LEU A 246 -1.32 -35.07 -3.15
CA LEU A 246 -1.33 -36.19 -2.21
C LEU A 246 -2.65 -36.25 -1.45
N ARG A 247 -3.36 -37.37 -1.55
CA ARG A 247 -4.61 -37.64 -0.80
C ARG A 247 -4.35 -38.26 0.58
N SER A 248 -3.25 -38.97 0.72
CA SER A 248 -2.76 -39.56 1.96
C SER A 248 -1.22 -39.52 1.98
N PHE A 249 -0.65 -39.65 3.18
CA PHE A 249 0.77 -39.83 3.42
C PHE A 249 0.92 -40.99 4.42
N PRO A 250 1.88 -41.92 4.24
CA PRO A 250 2.07 -43.06 5.13
C PRO A 250 2.68 -42.61 6.47
N MET A 251 1.81 -42.27 7.43
CA MET A 251 2.19 -41.73 8.74
C MET A 251 2.95 -42.74 9.62
N ASP A 252 2.75 -44.03 9.37
CA ASP A 252 3.48 -45.17 9.91
C ASP A 252 4.96 -45.20 9.50
N HIS A 253 5.36 -44.56 8.39
CA HIS A 253 6.77 -44.41 8.04
C HIS A 253 7.54 -43.39 8.92
N LEU A 254 6.84 -42.51 9.66
CA LEU A 254 7.50 -41.47 10.48
C LEU A 254 8.41 -42.05 11.56
N ALA A 255 8.12 -43.27 12.04
CA ALA A 255 8.94 -43.99 13.01
C ALA A 255 10.26 -44.52 12.43
N ALA A 256 10.36 -44.74 11.11
CA ALA A 256 11.61 -45.15 10.46
C ALA A 256 12.59 -43.97 10.31
N MET A 257 12.05 -42.79 9.97
CA MET A 257 12.78 -41.53 9.81
C MET A 257 13.05 -40.87 11.17
N HIS A 258 13.74 -41.59 12.06
CA HIS A 258 14.01 -41.20 13.45
C HIS A 258 14.89 -39.95 13.64
N LYS A 259 15.41 -39.37 12.55
CA LYS A 259 16.12 -38.07 12.53
C LYS A 259 15.33 -36.94 11.87
N LEU A 260 14.08 -37.19 11.47
CA LEU A 260 13.24 -36.20 10.80
C LEU A 260 12.96 -35.07 11.79
N GLU A 261 13.42 -33.88 11.43
CA GLU A 261 13.22 -32.65 12.20
C GLU A 261 12.05 -31.86 11.61
N TRP A 262 11.87 -31.87 10.28
CA TRP A 262 10.87 -31.07 9.56
C TRP A 262 10.07 -31.88 8.54
N LEU A 263 8.74 -31.72 8.54
CA LEU A 263 7.81 -32.34 7.58
C LEU A 263 6.91 -31.29 6.91
N VAL A 264 7.11 -31.04 5.61
CA VAL A 264 6.40 -29.97 4.88
C VAL A 264 5.48 -30.57 3.80
N LEU A 265 4.20 -30.72 4.15
CA LEU A 265 3.12 -31.31 3.35
C LEU A 265 2.09 -30.28 2.82
N SER A 266 2.39 -29.00 2.97
CA SER A 266 1.65 -27.83 2.46
C SER A 266 1.07 -27.99 1.05
N HIS A 267 -0.10 -27.41 0.80
CA HIS A 267 -0.72 -27.35 -0.53
C HIS A 267 -0.89 -28.77 -1.16
N ASN A 268 -1.63 -29.64 -0.49
CA ASN A 268 -1.94 -31.00 -0.95
C ASN A 268 -3.46 -31.27 -0.83
N ARG A 269 -3.88 -32.52 -0.62
CA ARG A 269 -5.29 -32.92 -0.48
C ARG A 269 -5.49 -33.93 0.66
N LEU A 270 -4.64 -33.86 1.69
CA LEU A 270 -4.67 -34.74 2.86
C LEU A 270 -5.90 -34.45 3.72
N THR A 271 -6.53 -35.49 4.26
CA THR A 271 -7.73 -35.38 5.12
C THR A 271 -7.51 -35.81 6.57
N LEU A 272 -6.46 -36.60 6.85
CA LEU A 272 -6.06 -37.15 8.16
C LEU A 272 -7.14 -37.89 8.97
N ARG A 273 -8.29 -38.22 8.35
CA ARG A 273 -9.42 -38.86 9.02
C ARG A 273 -9.07 -40.29 9.45
N ASN A 274 -9.04 -40.52 10.77
CA ASN A 274 -8.59 -41.75 11.44
C ASN A 274 -7.07 -42.04 11.32
N GLU A 275 -6.27 -41.09 10.84
CA GLU A 275 -4.81 -41.22 10.84
C GLU A 275 -4.23 -40.92 12.23
N GLN A 276 -3.19 -41.65 12.62
CA GLN A 276 -2.38 -41.40 13.81
C GLN A 276 -0.92 -41.25 13.38
N LEU A 277 -0.32 -40.08 13.67
CA LEU A 277 1.10 -39.86 13.38
C LEU A 277 1.94 -40.70 14.34
N SER A 278 2.77 -41.58 13.78
CA SER A 278 3.64 -42.47 14.55
C SER A 278 4.83 -41.72 15.13
N LYS A 279 5.26 -42.13 16.33
CA LYS A 279 6.31 -41.46 17.11
C LYS A 279 7.55 -41.13 16.27
N SER A 280 7.85 -39.84 16.16
CA SER A 280 9.08 -39.33 15.56
C SER A 280 9.81 -38.46 16.59
N PRO A 281 10.90 -38.95 17.22
CA PRO A 281 11.46 -38.34 18.43
C PRO A 281 12.22 -37.04 18.19
N LYS A 282 12.32 -36.59 16.94
CA LYS A 282 13.01 -35.36 16.53
C LYS A 282 12.15 -34.35 15.78
N LEU A 283 10.88 -34.65 15.52
CA LEU A 283 10.04 -33.85 14.63
C LEU A 283 9.56 -32.56 15.33
N VAL A 284 10.17 -31.44 14.95
CA VAL A 284 9.99 -30.09 15.52
C VAL A 284 8.91 -29.30 14.79
N GLU A 285 8.86 -29.37 13.46
CA GLU A 285 7.97 -28.55 12.63
C GLU A 285 7.14 -29.40 11.65
N ILE A 286 5.82 -29.23 11.66
CA ILE A 286 4.89 -29.83 10.71
C ILE A 286 4.06 -28.75 10.01
N PHE A 287 4.13 -28.74 8.68
CA PHE A 287 3.31 -27.87 7.83
C PHE A 287 2.30 -28.70 7.04
N LEU A 288 1.02 -28.48 7.34
CA LEU A 288 -0.16 -29.13 6.76
C LEU A 288 -1.13 -28.11 6.16
N ASP A 289 -0.71 -26.86 5.96
CA ASP A 289 -1.52 -25.79 5.37
C ASP A 289 -2.08 -26.16 3.99
N ASN A 290 -3.19 -25.52 3.60
CA ASN A 290 -3.81 -25.66 2.27
C ASN A 290 -4.04 -27.14 1.88
N ASN A 291 -4.62 -27.92 2.81
CA ASN A 291 -5.00 -29.31 2.61
C ASN A 291 -6.53 -29.46 2.70
N ARG A 292 -7.05 -30.63 3.10
CA ARG A 292 -8.48 -30.95 3.22
C ARG A 292 -8.79 -31.64 4.54
N ILE A 293 -8.08 -31.27 5.61
CA ILE A 293 -8.29 -31.82 6.95
C ILE A 293 -9.63 -31.31 7.47
N GLU A 294 -10.55 -32.21 7.81
CA GLU A 294 -11.93 -31.89 8.23
C GLU A 294 -12.11 -31.94 9.77
N TYR A 295 -11.31 -32.76 10.44
CA TYR A 295 -11.44 -33.12 11.85
C TYR A 295 -10.07 -33.50 12.42
N ILE A 296 -9.81 -33.13 13.69
CA ILE A 296 -8.61 -33.57 14.42
C ILE A 296 -9.05 -34.36 15.66
N GLY A 297 -8.61 -35.62 15.76
CA GLY A 297 -8.94 -36.52 16.86
C GLY A 297 -7.87 -36.56 17.95
N GLU A 298 -8.24 -37.08 19.12
CA GLU A 298 -7.35 -37.28 20.28
C GLU A 298 -6.00 -37.90 19.90
N LYS A 299 -6.01 -38.92 19.05
CA LYS A 299 -4.82 -39.71 18.70
C LYS A 299 -4.01 -39.17 17.53
N THR A 300 -4.51 -38.17 16.79
CA THR A 300 -3.93 -37.76 15.50
C THR A 300 -2.47 -37.30 15.65
N PHE A 301 -2.16 -36.50 16.68
CA PHE A 301 -0.81 -35.99 16.94
C PHE A 301 -0.18 -36.55 18.24
N ALA A 302 -0.80 -37.54 18.89
CA ALA A 302 -0.54 -37.92 20.28
C ALA A 302 0.81 -38.61 20.59
N GLN A 303 1.72 -38.70 19.61
CA GLN A 303 3.07 -39.28 19.77
C GLN A 303 4.19 -38.32 19.33
N LEU A 304 3.88 -37.02 19.22
CA LEU A 304 4.78 -35.98 18.72
C LEU A 304 5.23 -35.06 19.85
N ASP A 305 5.73 -35.65 20.93
CA ASP A 305 6.05 -35.01 22.21
C ASP A 305 6.95 -33.76 22.09
N ASN A 306 7.81 -33.74 21.06
CA ASN A 306 8.83 -32.73 20.76
C ASN A 306 8.43 -31.75 19.63
N LEU A 307 7.17 -31.72 19.20
CA LEU A 307 6.69 -30.80 18.17
C LEU A 307 6.58 -29.38 18.75
N GLU A 308 7.30 -28.42 18.16
CA GLU A 308 7.27 -26.99 18.53
C GLU A 308 6.26 -26.20 17.67
N LEU A 309 6.13 -26.50 16.37
CA LEU A 309 5.27 -25.76 15.43
C LEU A 309 4.31 -26.67 14.65
N LEU A 310 3.02 -26.31 14.66
CA LEU A 310 1.96 -26.99 13.92
C LEU A 310 1.16 -26.00 13.05
N ASP A 311 1.41 -26.04 11.74
CA ASP A 311 0.74 -25.18 10.76
C ASP A 311 -0.41 -25.92 10.05
N LEU A 312 -1.66 -25.51 10.31
CA LEU A 312 -2.90 -26.12 9.81
C LEU A 312 -3.79 -25.12 9.03
N GLN A 313 -3.22 -23.98 8.61
CA GLN A 313 -3.95 -22.89 7.96
C GLN A 313 -4.68 -23.34 6.67
N TYR A 314 -5.82 -22.70 6.37
CA TYR A 314 -6.60 -22.92 5.14
C TYR A 314 -6.92 -24.41 4.86
N ASN A 315 -7.33 -25.12 5.92
CA ASN A 315 -7.93 -26.45 5.84
C ASN A 315 -9.47 -26.35 5.93
N LEU A 316 -10.14 -27.48 6.14
CA LEU A 316 -11.60 -27.57 6.27
C LEU A 316 -12.00 -27.98 7.70
N ILE A 317 -11.16 -27.69 8.70
CA ILE A 317 -11.34 -28.16 10.07
C ILE A 317 -12.62 -27.56 10.65
N THR A 318 -13.58 -28.42 10.99
CA THR A 318 -14.85 -28.01 11.61
C THR A 318 -14.89 -28.26 13.11
N HIS A 319 -14.12 -29.25 13.58
CA HIS A 319 -14.08 -29.68 14.97
C HIS A 319 -12.68 -30.21 15.34
N ILE A 320 -12.19 -29.80 16.51
CA ILE A 320 -10.96 -30.30 17.15
C ILE A 320 -11.36 -30.98 18.45
N HIS A 321 -10.93 -32.22 18.67
CA HIS A 321 -11.19 -32.93 19.91
C HIS A 321 -10.45 -32.27 21.10
N VAL A 322 -11.09 -32.16 22.27
CA VAL A 322 -10.55 -31.46 23.45
C VAL A 322 -9.19 -32.01 23.93
N LYS A 323 -8.83 -33.25 23.56
CA LYS A 323 -7.51 -33.85 23.85
C LYS A 323 -6.55 -33.94 22.66
N ALA A 324 -6.88 -33.35 21.51
CA ALA A 324 -6.10 -33.47 20.27
C ALA A 324 -4.63 -32.99 20.40
N PHE A 325 -4.38 -32.00 21.26
CA PHE A 325 -3.05 -31.42 21.49
C PHE A 325 -2.47 -31.77 22.88
N ALA A 326 -3.17 -32.56 23.70
CA ALA A 326 -2.83 -32.77 25.11
C ALA A 326 -1.44 -33.40 25.35
N ASN A 327 -0.93 -34.18 24.39
CA ASN A 327 0.39 -34.81 24.45
C ASN A 327 1.51 -33.96 23.83
N LEU A 328 1.20 -32.80 23.23
CA LEU A 328 2.19 -31.94 22.56
C LEU A 328 2.89 -31.03 23.58
N THR A 329 3.76 -31.63 24.39
CA THR A 329 4.41 -30.97 25.53
C THR A 329 5.37 -29.84 25.13
N ALA A 330 5.96 -29.89 23.94
CA ALA A 330 6.89 -28.89 23.44
C ALA A 330 6.26 -27.78 22.57
N ILE A 331 4.95 -27.81 22.31
CA ILE A 331 4.32 -26.94 21.30
C ILE A 331 4.37 -25.47 21.73
N SER A 332 4.84 -24.61 20.82
CA SER A 332 4.99 -23.17 21.00
C SER A 332 4.19 -22.33 20.01
N ASP A 333 3.91 -22.83 18.79
CA ASP A 333 3.10 -22.13 17.77
C ASP A 333 2.04 -23.06 17.13
N ILE A 334 0.76 -22.71 17.28
CA ILE A 334 -0.38 -23.39 16.65
C ILE A 334 -1.13 -22.42 15.73
N ARG A 335 -1.24 -22.77 14.44
CA ARG A 335 -1.86 -21.90 13.42
C ARG A 335 -3.08 -22.55 12.78
N LEU A 336 -4.25 -21.99 13.05
CA LEU A 336 -5.56 -22.47 12.58
C LEU A 336 -6.23 -21.53 11.56
N ILE A 337 -5.54 -20.48 11.10
CA ILE A 337 -6.08 -19.40 10.24
C ILE A 337 -6.97 -19.94 9.11
N GLY A 338 -8.16 -19.35 8.93
CA GLY A 338 -9.03 -19.60 7.79
C GLY A 338 -9.72 -20.97 7.79
N ASN A 339 -9.80 -21.66 8.92
CA ASN A 339 -10.59 -22.89 9.06
C ASN A 339 -12.05 -22.59 9.47
N PRO A 340 -13.04 -23.40 9.02
CA PRO A 340 -14.45 -23.24 9.35
C PRO A 340 -14.82 -23.76 10.77
N ILE A 341 -13.96 -23.56 11.76
CA ILE A 341 -14.22 -23.92 13.16
C ILE A 341 -15.29 -22.99 13.72
N LYS A 342 -16.31 -23.55 14.39
CA LYS A 342 -17.40 -22.79 15.03
C LYS A 342 -17.24 -22.62 16.53
N GLU A 343 -16.70 -23.64 17.19
CA GLU A 343 -16.59 -23.75 18.65
C GLU A 343 -15.21 -24.33 18.99
N LEU A 344 -14.54 -23.77 19.99
CA LEU A 344 -13.22 -24.19 20.45
C LEU A 344 -13.10 -23.92 21.95
N SER A 345 -12.93 -24.96 22.76
CA SER A 345 -12.74 -24.83 24.22
C SER A 345 -11.28 -24.54 24.55
N GLY A 346 -11.02 -23.68 25.55
CA GLY A 346 -9.69 -23.43 26.09
C GLY A 346 -9.06 -24.67 26.73
N GLU A 347 -9.89 -25.64 27.14
CA GLU A 347 -9.43 -26.96 27.63
C GLU A 347 -8.59 -27.71 26.60
N THR A 348 -8.76 -27.42 25.30
CA THR A 348 -7.98 -27.99 24.18
C THR A 348 -6.48 -27.67 24.28
N PHE A 349 -6.11 -26.63 25.02
CA PHE A 349 -4.74 -26.15 25.21
C PHE A 349 -4.22 -26.31 26.64
N LEU A 350 -5.01 -26.90 27.56
CA LEU A 350 -4.76 -26.91 29.00
C LEU A 350 -3.42 -27.54 29.42
N TYR A 351 -2.92 -28.49 28.61
CA TYR A 351 -1.67 -29.20 28.88
C TYR A 351 -0.45 -28.59 28.17
N ASN A 352 -0.65 -27.61 27.28
CA ASN A 352 0.39 -27.06 26.42
C ASN A 352 1.09 -25.87 27.11
N THR A 353 1.82 -26.16 28.18
CA THR A 353 2.46 -25.16 29.06
C THR A 353 3.61 -24.36 28.43
N HIS A 354 3.94 -24.61 27.16
CA HIS A 354 4.94 -23.90 26.37
C HIS A 354 4.33 -23.15 25.17
N LEU A 355 3.00 -23.12 25.03
CA LEU A 355 2.30 -22.47 23.92
C LEU A 355 2.44 -20.94 24.01
N GLU A 356 3.36 -20.37 23.25
CA GLU A 356 3.56 -18.91 23.17
C GLU A 356 2.62 -18.25 22.17
N ALA A 357 2.35 -18.90 21.03
CA ALA A 357 1.64 -18.33 19.89
C ALA A 357 0.41 -19.15 19.49
N LEU A 358 -0.74 -18.47 19.38
CA LEU A 358 -1.97 -19.04 18.84
C LEU A 358 -2.56 -18.13 17.76
N SER A 359 -2.83 -18.69 16.57
CA SER A 359 -3.32 -17.91 15.43
C SER A 359 -4.70 -18.40 14.95
N LEU A 360 -5.73 -17.58 15.21
CA LEU A 360 -7.15 -17.89 15.00
C LEU A 360 -7.81 -17.05 13.90
N ALA A 361 -7.04 -16.27 13.14
CA ALA A 361 -7.55 -15.30 12.18
C ALA A 361 -8.47 -15.91 11.10
N TYR A 362 -9.41 -15.10 10.60
CA TYR A 362 -10.39 -15.47 9.57
C TYR A 362 -11.23 -16.73 9.88
N MET A 363 -11.47 -17.03 11.16
CA MET A 363 -12.36 -18.12 11.58
C MET A 363 -13.72 -17.59 12.06
N PRO A 364 -14.83 -18.32 11.82
CA PRO A 364 -16.19 -17.84 12.13
C PRO A 364 -16.62 -18.06 13.60
N LEU A 365 -15.69 -18.37 14.51
CA LEU A 365 -15.96 -18.71 15.92
C LEU A 365 -16.13 -17.47 16.83
N PRO A 366 -16.86 -17.59 17.95
CA PRO A 366 -16.84 -16.60 19.02
C PRO A 366 -15.61 -16.77 19.90
N ILE A 367 -14.93 -15.67 20.20
CA ILE A 367 -13.87 -15.58 21.21
C ILE A 367 -14.55 -15.33 22.56
N ASP A 368 -15.05 -16.41 23.17
CA ASP A 368 -15.80 -16.37 24.42
C ASP A 368 -14.94 -16.73 25.64
N ARG A 369 -15.53 -16.63 26.84
CA ARG A 369 -14.81 -16.97 28.07
C ARG A 369 -14.47 -18.46 28.20
N ASN A 370 -15.12 -19.37 27.46
CA ASN A 370 -14.79 -20.80 27.47
C ASN A 370 -13.49 -21.07 26.70
N LEU A 371 -13.22 -20.33 25.63
CA LEU A 371 -11.92 -20.32 24.96
C LEU A 371 -10.83 -19.69 25.85
N MET A 372 -11.10 -18.52 26.42
CA MET A 372 -10.05 -17.67 27.01
C MET A 372 -9.63 -18.07 28.43
N LYS A 373 -10.54 -18.62 29.26
CA LYS A 373 -10.29 -18.91 30.68
C LYS A 373 -9.11 -19.86 30.96
N SER A 374 -8.78 -20.75 30.03
CA SER A 374 -7.68 -21.72 30.14
C SER A 374 -6.50 -21.41 29.22
N LEU A 375 -6.55 -20.29 28.48
CA LEU A 375 -5.54 -19.92 27.50
C LEU A 375 -4.45 -19.05 28.15
N ASN A 376 -3.17 -19.39 27.92
CA ASN A 376 -2.02 -18.74 28.54
C ASN A 376 -0.91 -18.44 27.52
N VAL A 377 -1.27 -17.72 26.45
CA VAL A 377 -0.36 -17.40 25.32
C VAL A 377 0.27 -16.01 25.47
N SER A 378 1.41 -15.79 24.81
CA SER A 378 2.08 -14.48 24.72
C SER A 378 1.71 -13.71 23.45
N PHE A 379 1.35 -14.43 22.38
CA PHE A 379 0.89 -13.91 21.09
C PHE A 379 -0.46 -14.51 20.69
N LEU A 380 -1.40 -13.64 20.29
CA LEU A 380 -2.72 -14.04 19.78
C LEU A 380 -3.08 -13.28 18.49
N ASN A 381 -3.51 -13.99 17.45
CA ASN A 381 -3.99 -13.38 16.20
C ASN A 381 -5.48 -13.62 15.98
N LEU A 382 -6.25 -12.53 15.94
CA LEU A 382 -7.70 -12.44 15.78
C LEU A 382 -8.11 -11.58 14.57
N THR A 383 -7.23 -11.34 13.58
CA THR A 383 -7.58 -10.63 12.34
C THR A 383 -8.77 -11.29 11.62
N GLY A 384 -9.68 -10.50 11.04
CA GLY A 384 -10.87 -11.00 10.36
C GLY A 384 -11.98 -11.55 11.29
N ILE A 385 -11.87 -11.40 12.61
CA ILE A 385 -12.95 -11.70 13.56
C ILE A 385 -13.71 -10.39 13.87
N GLU A 386 -15.04 -10.44 13.75
CA GLU A 386 -15.94 -9.31 14.03
C GLU A 386 -15.95 -8.96 15.52
N PHE A 387 -15.91 -7.66 15.87
CA PHE A 387 -15.86 -7.20 17.27
C PHE A 387 -16.94 -7.80 18.18
N GLU A 388 -18.17 -7.96 17.68
CA GLU A 388 -19.31 -8.48 18.44
C GLU A 388 -19.12 -9.94 18.88
N ARG A 389 -18.16 -10.65 18.27
CA ARG A 389 -17.78 -12.03 18.61
C ARG A 389 -16.66 -12.11 19.64
N ILE A 390 -16.18 -11.00 20.19
CA ILE A 390 -15.00 -10.96 21.06
C ILE A 390 -15.38 -10.49 22.47
N ASP A 391 -15.26 -11.37 23.46
CA ASP A 391 -15.35 -11.02 24.87
C ASP A 391 -14.05 -10.35 25.34
N PHE A 392 -14.02 -9.02 25.25
CA PHE A 392 -12.90 -8.22 25.71
C PHE A 392 -12.69 -8.26 27.23
N ALA A 393 -13.70 -8.63 28.03
CA ALA A 393 -13.49 -8.81 29.47
C ALA A 393 -12.69 -10.08 29.74
N ALA A 394 -13.09 -11.21 29.12
CA ALA A 394 -12.36 -12.47 29.21
C ALA A 394 -10.95 -12.38 28.58
N LEU A 395 -10.79 -11.64 27.49
CA LEU A 395 -9.48 -11.40 26.86
C LEU A 395 -8.48 -10.70 27.79
N ASN A 396 -8.94 -9.75 28.61
CA ASN A 396 -8.10 -9.07 29.61
C ASN A 396 -7.84 -9.91 30.88
N GLU A 397 -8.45 -11.09 31.05
CA GLU A 397 -8.06 -12.04 32.12
C GLU A 397 -6.70 -12.73 31.82
N ILE A 398 -6.24 -12.73 30.55
CA ILE A 398 -5.01 -13.41 30.11
C ILE A 398 -3.75 -12.58 30.44
N ARG A 399 -3.12 -12.88 31.58
CA ARG A 399 -2.00 -12.11 32.15
C ARG A 399 -0.69 -12.12 31.36
N ASN A 400 -0.44 -13.14 30.56
CA ASN A 400 0.84 -13.29 29.82
C ASN A 400 0.79 -12.77 28.38
N LEU A 401 -0.36 -12.25 27.93
CA LEU A 401 -0.56 -11.76 26.57
C LEU A 401 0.21 -10.45 26.34
N LYS A 402 1.29 -10.52 25.54
CA LYS A 402 2.16 -9.38 25.19
C LYS A 402 1.85 -8.79 23.82
N TYR A 403 1.37 -9.62 22.90
CA TYR A 403 1.19 -9.26 21.50
C TYR A 403 -0.19 -9.69 20.99
N ILE A 404 -0.95 -8.77 20.39
CA ILE A 404 -2.23 -9.09 19.77
C ILE A 404 -2.38 -8.45 18.38
N VAL A 405 -3.05 -9.17 17.46
CA VAL A 405 -3.35 -8.68 16.11
C VAL A 405 -4.86 -8.79 15.88
N PHE A 406 -5.45 -7.68 15.46
CA PHE A 406 -6.86 -7.55 15.09
C PHE A 406 -7.00 -7.17 13.61
N ASP A 407 -8.25 -6.92 13.21
CA ASP A 407 -8.59 -6.37 11.89
C ASP A 407 -8.52 -4.82 11.84
N ARG A 408 -8.84 -4.15 12.95
CA ARG A 408 -9.00 -2.69 13.03
C ARG A 408 -8.27 -2.11 14.25
N PHE A 409 -7.59 -0.97 14.08
CA PHE A 409 -6.73 -0.39 15.13
C PHE A 409 -7.49 -0.02 16.40
N TYR A 410 -8.76 0.41 16.29
CA TYR A 410 -9.57 0.77 17.46
C TYR A 410 -10.01 -0.44 18.30
N TYR A 411 -9.74 -1.68 17.89
CA TYR A 411 -9.93 -2.85 18.78
C TYR A 411 -8.85 -2.87 19.87
N CYS A 412 -7.66 -2.32 19.60
CA CYS A 412 -6.55 -2.23 20.55
C CYS A 412 -6.84 -1.39 21.80
N SER A 413 -7.84 -0.50 21.75
CA SER A 413 -8.23 0.30 22.92
C SER A 413 -8.86 -0.54 24.04
N MET A 414 -9.43 -1.69 23.67
CA MET A 414 -10.05 -2.63 24.60
C MET A 414 -9.03 -3.60 25.23
N THR A 415 -7.75 -3.52 24.86
CA THR A 415 -6.67 -4.38 25.36
C THR A 415 -5.48 -3.58 25.91
N PRO A 416 -5.69 -2.68 26.91
CA PRO A 416 -4.67 -1.72 27.36
C PRO A 416 -3.51 -2.36 28.14
N HIS A 417 -3.62 -3.64 28.53
CA HIS A 417 -2.57 -4.37 29.24
C HIS A 417 -1.55 -5.04 28.30
N VAL A 418 -1.84 -5.10 26.99
CA VAL A 418 -1.02 -5.80 26.00
C VAL A 418 0.09 -4.86 25.51
N LEU A 419 1.35 -5.31 25.60
CA LEU A 419 2.55 -4.50 25.27
C LEU A 419 2.49 -3.93 23.83
N MET A 420 2.01 -4.71 22.87
CA MET A 420 1.84 -4.26 21.48
C MET A 420 0.56 -4.82 20.86
N CYS A 421 -0.17 -3.95 20.17
CA CYS A 421 -1.36 -4.33 19.40
C CYS A 421 -1.26 -3.84 17.95
N LYS A 422 -1.90 -4.56 17.02
CA LYS A 422 -1.94 -4.23 15.58
C LYS A 422 -3.34 -4.33 14.97
N PRO A 423 -3.65 -3.53 13.93
CA PRO A 423 -2.82 -2.44 13.38
C PRO A 423 -2.76 -1.23 14.35
N LYS A 424 -1.73 -0.38 14.23
CA LYS A 424 -1.56 0.82 15.10
C LYS A 424 -2.42 2.02 14.65
N SER A 425 -2.82 2.03 13.38
CA SER A 425 -3.43 3.17 12.67
C SER A 425 -4.25 2.65 11.48
N ASP A 426 -5.10 3.50 10.91
CA ASP A 426 -5.68 3.36 9.56
C ASP A 426 -4.88 4.15 8.49
N GLY A 427 -3.69 4.62 8.89
CA GLY A 427 -2.79 5.51 8.18
C GLY A 427 -3.00 7.00 8.49
N VAL A 428 -4.20 7.42 8.93
CA VAL A 428 -4.52 8.83 9.21
C VAL A 428 -4.72 9.10 10.70
N SER A 429 -5.44 8.22 11.39
CA SER A 429 -5.76 8.33 12.82
C SER A 429 -4.81 7.53 13.71
N SER A 430 -4.66 7.93 14.98
CA SER A 430 -4.01 7.14 16.03
C SER A 430 -5.06 6.66 17.04
N LEU A 431 -4.64 5.95 18.10
CA LEU A 431 -5.53 5.66 19.24
C LEU A 431 -5.90 6.94 20.04
N LYS A 432 -5.14 8.02 19.92
CA LYS A 432 -5.38 9.28 20.65
C LYS A 432 -6.16 10.30 19.83
N ASP A 433 -5.83 10.45 18.55
CA ASP A 433 -6.29 11.57 17.72
C ASP A 433 -6.84 11.11 16.36
N LEU A 434 -7.82 11.86 15.84
CA LEU A 434 -8.39 11.64 14.51
C LEU A 434 -7.36 11.90 13.39
N LEU A 435 -6.50 12.91 13.54
CA LEU A 435 -5.36 13.16 12.65
C LEU A 435 -4.06 12.98 13.44
N SER A 436 -3.39 11.84 13.27
CA SER A 436 -2.20 11.44 14.05
C SER A 436 -1.11 12.53 14.07
N LYS A 437 -0.68 12.99 12.89
CA LYS A 437 0.46 13.90 12.74
C LYS A 437 0.07 15.39 12.80
N PRO A 438 0.84 16.25 13.49
CA PRO A 438 0.62 17.70 13.51
C PRO A 438 0.63 18.36 12.11
N SER A 439 1.40 17.82 11.17
CA SER A 439 1.45 18.30 9.77
C SER A 439 0.11 18.10 9.05
N LEU A 440 -0.61 17.00 9.30
CA LEU A 440 -1.96 16.78 8.80
C LEU A 440 -2.94 17.80 9.40
N ARG A 441 -2.91 18.01 10.72
CA ARG A 441 -3.80 18.98 11.42
C ARG A 441 -3.66 20.40 10.84
N HIS A 442 -2.44 20.89 10.68
CA HIS A 442 -2.20 22.22 10.08
C HIS A 442 -2.64 22.29 8.61
N SER A 443 -2.39 21.21 7.84
CA SER A 443 -2.84 21.11 6.45
C SER A 443 -4.36 21.17 6.32
N THR A 444 -5.10 20.42 7.13
CA THR A 444 -6.59 20.44 7.15
C THR A 444 -7.13 21.86 7.32
N TRP A 445 -6.65 22.61 8.33
CA TRP A 445 -7.12 23.97 8.59
C TRP A 445 -6.70 24.97 7.49
N PHE A 446 -5.48 24.86 6.95
CA PHE A 446 -5.01 25.70 5.85
C PHE A 446 -5.83 25.44 4.57
N MET A 447 -6.06 24.18 4.21
CA MET A 447 -6.80 23.81 3.00
C MET A 447 -8.30 24.13 3.12
N ALA A 448 -8.91 23.93 4.30
CA ALA A 448 -10.29 24.33 4.56
C ALA A 448 -10.48 25.85 4.41
N THR A 449 -9.63 26.64 5.07
CA THR A 449 -9.73 28.11 5.02
C THR A 449 -9.45 28.68 3.64
N LEU A 450 -8.45 28.16 2.91
CA LEU A 450 -8.14 28.58 1.55
C LEU A 450 -9.26 28.23 0.56
N SER A 451 -9.82 27.00 0.63
CA SER A 451 -10.95 26.60 -0.22
C SER A 451 -12.20 27.44 0.07
N ILE A 452 -12.60 27.58 1.34
CA ILE A 452 -13.80 28.35 1.70
C ILE A 452 -13.66 29.82 1.30
N ALA A 453 -12.56 30.48 1.69
CA ALA A 453 -12.35 31.90 1.37
C ALA A 453 -12.21 32.16 -0.14
N GLY A 454 -11.50 31.28 -0.85
CA GLY A 454 -11.34 31.35 -2.30
C GLY A 454 -12.67 31.23 -3.03
N ASN A 455 -13.44 30.17 -2.75
CA ASN A 455 -14.71 29.91 -3.43
C ASN A 455 -15.78 30.96 -3.07
N LEU A 456 -15.87 31.40 -1.81
CA LEU A 456 -16.76 32.51 -1.43
C LEU A 456 -16.38 33.82 -2.13
N MET A 457 -15.09 34.13 -2.29
CA MET A 457 -14.64 35.31 -3.06
C MET A 457 -15.04 35.21 -4.54
N VAL A 458 -14.90 34.03 -5.17
CA VAL A 458 -15.34 33.80 -6.56
C VAL A 458 -16.84 34.03 -6.70
N LEU A 459 -17.65 33.42 -5.83
CA LEU A 459 -19.11 33.57 -5.83
C LEU A 459 -19.49 35.05 -5.64
N TRP A 460 -19.01 35.69 -4.58
CA TRP A 460 -19.28 37.11 -4.27
C TRP A 460 -18.89 38.05 -5.43
N GLY A 461 -17.68 37.88 -5.97
CA GLY A 461 -17.18 38.66 -7.10
C GLY A 461 -18.05 38.50 -8.34
N ARG A 462 -18.40 37.25 -8.70
CA ARG A 462 -19.25 36.93 -9.85
C ARG A 462 -20.74 37.24 -9.64
N PHE A 463 -21.19 37.49 -8.41
CA PHE A 463 -22.55 37.98 -8.12
C PHE A 463 -22.66 39.51 -8.27
N ILE A 464 -21.66 40.26 -7.78
CA ILE A 464 -21.65 41.73 -7.87
C ILE A 464 -21.32 42.21 -9.29
N TYR A 465 -20.31 41.63 -9.92
CA TYR A 465 -19.90 42.00 -11.27
C TYR A 465 -20.60 41.09 -12.29
N ARG A 466 -21.65 41.62 -12.94
CA ARG A 466 -22.27 40.98 -14.11
C ARG A 466 -21.29 41.00 -15.29
N ASP A 467 -20.65 39.87 -15.54
CA ASP A 467 -19.96 39.59 -16.81
C ASP A 467 -20.96 39.57 -17.98
N GLU A 468 -20.50 39.92 -19.19
CA GLU A 468 -21.30 39.78 -20.42
C GLU A 468 -21.67 38.31 -20.72
N ASN A 469 -20.80 37.36 -20.37
CA ASN A 469 -20.92 35.95 -20.72
C ASN A 469 -21.62 35.12 -19.63
N VAL A 470 -22.94 35.33 -19.48
CA VAL A 470 -23.81 34.67 -18.47
C VAL A 470 -23.58 33.15 -18.38
N ALA A 471 -23.43 32.48 -19.52
CA ALA A 471 -23.11 31.06 -19.64
C ALA A 471 -21.88 30.65 -18.80
N VAL A 472 -20.74 31.28 -19.05
CA VAL A 472 -19.44 30.96 -18.42
C VAL A 472 -19.49 31.27 -16.92
N THR A 473 -20.11 32.40 -16.56
CA THR A 473 -20.31 32.78 -15.16
C THR A 473 -21.23 31.82 -14.42
N MET A 474 -22.21 31.19 -15.09
CA MET A 474 -23.04 30.14 -14.48
C MET A 474 -22.25 28.87 -14.19
N VAL A 475 -21.39 28.42 -15.10
CA VAL A 475 -20.57 27.21 -14.92
C VAL A 475 -19.54 27.42 -13.81
N ILE A 476 -18.81 28.55 -13.82
CA ILE A 476 -17.82 28.88 -12.77
C ILE A 476 -18.47 28.99 -11.38
N ARG A 477 -19.72 29.52 -11.27
CA ARG A 477 -20.46 29.53 -10.00
C ARG A 477 -20.82 28.12 -9.51
N ASN A 478 -21.13 27.18 -10.40
CA ASN A 478 -21.42 25.80 -10.01
C ASN A 478 -20.16 25.05 -9.60
N LEU A 479 -19.03 25.26 -10.29
CA LEU A 479 -17.73 24.71 -9.89
C LEU A 479 -17.30 25.24 -8.52
N ALA A 480 -17.39 26.55 -8.30
CA ALA A 480 -17.08 27.16 -7.00
C ALA A 480 -18.04 26.72 -5.87
N LEU A 481 -19.29 26.34 -6.20
CA LEU A 481 -20.21 25.75 -5.25
C LEU A 481 -19.81 24.30 -4.90
N ALA A 482 -19.39 23.50 -5.89
CA ALA A 482 -18.91 22.14 -5.68
C ALA A 482 -17.62 22.11 -4.86
N ASP A 483 -16.62 22.93 -5.21
CA ASP A 483 -15.33 23.04 -4.51
C ASP A 483 -15.47 23.58 -3.07
N LEU A 484 -16.50 24.41 -2.81
CA LEU A 484 -16.84 24.87 -1.46
C LEU A 484 -17.30 23.72 -0.54
N LEU A 485 -17.90 22.65 -1.09
CA LEU A 485 -18.31 21.48 -0.31
C LEU A 485 -17.09 20.72 0.25
N MET A 486 -15.99 20.62 -0.50
CA MET A 486 -14.71 20.07 -0.02
C MET A 486 -14.13 20.93 1.12
N GLY A 487 -14.27 22.25 1.02
CA GLY A 487 -13.90 23.18 2.08
C GLY A 487 -14.67 22.94 3.38
N PHE A 488 -15.99 22.74 3.30
CA PHE A 488 -16.83 22.38 4.45
C PHE A 488 -16.52 20.98 5.01
N TYR A 489 -16.26 19.98 4.15
CA TYR A 489 -15.80 18.66 4.57
C TYR A 489 -14.54 18.76 5.46
N LEU A 490 -13.48 19.45 4.98
CA LEU A 490 -12.26 19.62 5.75
C LEU A 490 -12.47 20.42 7.04
N LEU A 491 -13.32 21.45 7.02
CA LEU A 491 -13.65 22.21 8.21
C LEU A 491 -14.29 21.33 9.30
N ILE A 492 -15.21 20.44 8.92
CA ILE A 492 -15.84 19.50 9.87
C ILE A 492 -14.82 18.48 10.39
N ILE A 493 -13.96 17.92 9.54
CA ILE A 493 -12.88 17.03 9.98
C ILE A 493 -11.92 17.74 10.95
N GLY A 494 -11.55 18.99 10.69
CA GLY A 494 -10.70 19.79 11.58
C GLY A 494 -11.35 20.12 12.94
N VAL A 495 -12.67 20.33 12.97
CA VAL A 495 -13.45 20.51 14.21
C VAL A 495 -13.60 19.21 15.00
N GLN A 496 -13.80 18.07 14.32
CA GLN A 496 -13.93 16.78 14.98
C GLN A 496 -12.56 16.25 15.46
N ASP A 497 -11.46 16.52 14.75
CA ASP A 497 -10.09 16.33 15.27
C ASP A 497 -9.90 17.08 16.58
N PHE A 498 -10.29 18.37 16.62
CA PHE A 498 -10.18 19.18 17.82
C PHE A 498 -11.05 18.66 18.98
N ARG A 499 -12.22 18.08 18.70
CA ARG A 499 -13.10 17.47 19.70
C ARG A 499 -12.59 16.13 20.23
N PHE A 500 -11.97 15.31 19.38
CA PHE A 500 -11.61 13.92 19.72
C PHE A 500 -10.16 13.76 20.22
N ARG A 501 -9.44 14.85 20.51
CA ARG A 501 -8.03 14.79 20.96
C ARG A 501 -7.85 13.99 22.23
N ASP A 502 -6.76 13.24 22.27
CA ASP A 502 -6.35 12.30 23.33
C ASP A 502 -7.35 11.15 23.65
N GLU A 503 -8.64 11.29 23.33
CA GLU A 503 -9.71 10.36 23.67
C GLU A 503 -10.33 9.62 22.46
N TYR A 504 -9.79 9.77 21.25
CA TYR A 504 -10.43 9.23 20.03
C TYR A 504 -10.75 7.74 20.11
N HIS A 505 -9.90 6.93 20.76
CA HIS A 505 -10.14 5.51 21.02
C HIS A 505 -11.51 5.16 21.64
N LYS A 506 -12.13 6.07 22.40
CA LYS A 506 -13.45 5.88 23.03
C LYS A 506 -14.60 6.05 22.05
N VAL A 507 -14.43 6.95 21.08
CA VAL A 507 -15.48 7.40 20.14
C VAL A 507 -15.23 6.98 18.69
N ALA A 508 -14.11 6.32 18.38
CA ALA A 508 -13.73 5.93 17.03
C ALA A 508 -14.80 5.06 16.32
N ARG A 509 -15.42 4.10 17.03
CA ARG A 509 -16.56 3.32 16.49
C ARG A 509 -17.74 4.23 16.18
N ASP A 510 -18.21 4.92 17.21
CA ASP A 510 -19.45 5.69 17.15
C ASP A 510 -19.35 6.75 16.06
N TRP A 511 -18.20 7.40 15.94
CA TRP A 511 -17.84 8.28 14.83
C TRP A 511 -17.94 7.57 13.47
N ILE A 512 -17.16 6.50 13.25
CA ILE A 512 -17.08 5.80 11.95
C ILE A 512 -18.44 5.24 11.50
N SER A 513 -19.21 4.65 12.41
CA SER A 513 -20.54 4.10 12.13
C SER A 513 -21.66 5.16 12.03
N SER A 514 -21.39 6.41 12.45
CA SER A 514 -22.42 7.45 12.53
C SER A 514 -22.98 7.83 11.16
N TRP A 515 -24.24 8.27 11.15
CA TRP A 515 -24.81 8.95 10.00
C TRP A 515 -24.03 10.24 9.64
N GLN A 516 -23.36 10.87 10.60
CA GLN A 516 -22.53 12.06 10.38
C GLN A 516 -21.35 11.73 9.47
N CYS A 517 -20.58 10.67 9.78
CA CYS A 517 -19.48 10.21 8.96
C CYS A 517 -19.93 9.87 7.52
N LYS A 518 -21.08 9.19 7.40
CA LYS A 518 -21.69 8.85 6.09
C LYS A 518 -22.09 10.09 5.29
N ALA A 519 -22.69 11.09 5.94
CA ALA A 519 -23.06 12.36 5.30
C ALA A 519 -21.83 13.20 4.89
N ILE A 520 -20.79 13.23 5.73
CA ILE A 520 -19.53 13.98 5.50
C ILE A 520 -18.71 13.33 4.37
N GLY A 521 -18.64 12.00 4.32
CA GLY A 521 -18.05 11.28 3.18
C GLY A 521 -18.83 11.49 1.88
N THR A 522 -20.17 11.46 1.95
CA THR A 522 -21.05 11.75 0.79
C THR A 522 -20.84 13.17 0.27
N LEU A 523 -20.66 14.16 1.16
CA LEU A 523 -20.36 15.55 0.82
C LEU A 523 -19.03 15.67 0.04
N ALA A 524 -17.98 14.99 0.51
CA ALA A 524 -16.66 15.01 -0.12
C ALA A 524 -16.65 14.36 -1.52
N VAL A 525 -17.31 13.21 -1.69
CA VAL A 525 -17.43 12.55 -3.00
C VAL A 525 -18.32 13.38 -3.94
N SER A 526 -19.44 13.93 -3.45
CA SER A 526 -20.28 14.83 -4.26
C SER A 526 -19.49 16.04 -4.78
N SER A 527 -18.56 16.57 -3.97
CA SER A 527 -17.65 17.64 -4.38
C SER A 527 -16.69 17.19 -5.49
N SER A 528 -15.95 16.09 -5.30
CA SER A 528 -14.93 15.65 -6.26
C SER A 528 -15.52 15.29 -7.63
N GLU A 529 -16.62 14.54 -7.64
CA GLU A 529 -17.22 14.05 -8.87
C GLU A 529 -17.94 15.17 -9.65
N VAL A 530 -18.63 16.09 -8.95
CA VAL A 530 -19.27 17.24 -9.61
C VAL A 530 -18.23 18.20 -10.18
N SER A 531 -17.13 18.50 -9.45
CA SER A 531 -16.05 19.33 -9.99
C SER A 531 -15.43 18.71 -11.24
N MET A 532 -15.10 17.41 -11.22
CA MET A 532 -14.55 16.69 -12.39
C MET A 532 -15.50 16.67 -13.60
N LEU A 533 -16.80 16.45 -13.38
CA LEU A 533 -17.81 16.49 -14.44
C LEU A 533 -18.01 17.91 -15.02
N ILE A 534 -17.93 18.96 -14.20
CA ILE A 534 -17.99 20.35 -14.67
C ILE A 534 -16.75 20.71 -15.49
N LEU A 535 -15.56 20.28 -15.08
CA LEU A 535 -14.32 20.47 -15.83
C LEU A 535 -14.36 19.77 -17.19
N ALA A 536 -14.84 18.51 -17.22
CA ALA A 536 -15.10 17.77 -18.45
C ALA A 536 -16.08 18.51 -19.38
N PHE A 537 -17.17 19.07 -18.84
CA PHE A 537 -18.13 19.87 -19.59
C PHE A 537 -17.52 21.17 -20.15
N MET A 538 -16.76 21.93 -19.35
CA MET A 538 -16.04 23.12 -19.84
C MET A 538 -15.05 22.78 -20.94
N SER A 539 -14.36 21.64 -20.84
CA SER A 539 -13.40 21.16 -21.85
C SER A 539 -14.08 20.95 -23.20
N LEU A 540 -15.25 20.32 -23.19
CA LEU A 540 -16.05 20.07 -24.38
C LEU A 540 -16.64 21.37 -24.95
N GLU A 541 -17.17 22.27 -24.11
CA GLU A 541 -17.64 23.59 -24.53
C GLU A 541 -16.53 24.37 -25.26
N ARG A 542 -15.32 24.42 -24.70
CA ARG A 542 -14.19 25.16 -25.29
C ARG A 542 -13.71 24.54 -26.60
N PHE A 543 -13.68 23.21 -26.69
CA PHE A 543 -13.35 22.54 -27.95
C PHE A 543 -14.37 22.90 -29.05
N LEU A 544 -15.67 22.79 -28.78
CA LEU A 544 -16.73 23.07 -29.75
C LEU A 544 -16.75 24.54 -30.21
N LEU A 545 -16.48 25.50 -29.31
CA LEU A 545 -16.48 26.93 -29.64
C LEU A 545 -15.27 27.39 -30.46
N ILE A 546 -14.10 26.74 -30.31
CA ILE A 546 -12.83 27.24 -30.86
C ILE A 546 -12.34 26.38 -32.04
N ALA A 547 -12.59 25.08 -32.04
CA ALA A 547 -12.02 24.16 -33.03
C ALA A 547 -12.86 24.03 -34.32
N ASP A 548 -14.15 24.37 -34.31
CA ASP A 548 -15.08 24.25 -35.44
C ASP A 548 -15.97 25.51 -35.61
N PRO A 549 -15.39 26.67 -35.98
CA PRO A 549 -16.15 27.91 -36.13
C PRO A 549 -17.06 27.95 -37.37
N PHE A 550 -16.90 27.02 -38.32
CA PHE A 550 -17.57 27.10 -39.64
C PHE A 550 -18.83 26.24 -39.78
N ARG A 551 -19.09 25.27 -38.91
CA ARG A 551 -20.35 24.48 -38.93
C ARG A 551 -21.59 25.20 -38.35
N GLY A 552 -21.48 26.50 -38.05
CA GLY A 552 -22.63 27.31 -37.62
C GLY A 552 -23.12 27.03 -36.20
N HIS A 553 -22.34 26.31 -35.38
CA HIS A 553 -22.60 26.12 -33.96
C HIS A 553 -22.60 27.46 -33.22
N ARG A 554 -23.79 28.05 -33.02
CA ARG A 554 -23.97 29.18 -32.11
C ARG A 554 -23.58 28.75 -30.69
N ALA A 555 -23.12 29.70 -29.89
CA ALA A 555 -22.78 29.47 -28.48
C ALA A 555 -23.90 28.72 -27.74
N ILE A 556 -23.52 27.74 -26.93
CA ILE A 556 -24.45 26.80 -26.30
C ILE A 556 -25.52 27.58 -25.52
N SER A 557 -26.79 27.33 -25.83
CA SER A 557 -27.91 28.05 -25.21
C SER A 557 -27.88 27.88 -23.70
N VAL A 558 -28.13 28.97 -22.95
CA VAL A 558 -28.15 28.98 -21.48
C VAL A 558 -29.11 27.91 -20.91
N ARG A 559 -30.19 27.58 -21.64
CA ARG A 559 -31.12 26.50 -21.25
C ARG A 559 -30.48 25.10 -21.33
N ILE A 560 -29.60 24.87 -22.31
CA ILE A 560 -28.84 23.62 -22.43
C ILE A 560 -27.80 23.56 -21.30
N ILE A 561 -27.07 24.64 -21.06
CA ILE A 561 -26.07 24.72 -19.97
C ILE A 561 -26.72 24.47 -18.60
N TYR A 562 -27.89 25.06 -18.34
CA TYR A 562 -28.67 24.80 -17.13
C TYR A 562 -29.03 23.31 -16.99
N PHE A 563 -29.51 22.68 -18.07
CA PHE A 563 -29.88 21.26 -18.06
C PHE A 563 -28.66 20.35 -17.88
N SER A 564 -27.56 20.62 -18.58
CA SER A 564 -26.29 19.88 -18.42
C SER A 564 -25.77 19.98 -16.98
N LEU A 565 -25.78 21.17 -16.36
CA LEU A 565 -25.36 21.35 -14.97
C LEU A 565 -26.27 20.59 -13.99
N LEU A 566 -27.60 20.59 -14.22
CA LEU A 566 -28.54 19.79 -13.43
C LEU A 566 -28.23 18.28 -13.54
N CYS A 567 -28.01 17.77 -14.75
CA CYS A 567 -27.63 16.37 -14.98
C CYS A 567 -26.28 16.03 -14.31
N ILE A 568 -25.30 16.94 -14.34
CA ILE A 568 -24.00 16.76 -13.67
C ILE A 568 -24.18 16.66 -12.15
N TRP A 569 -24.93 17.57 -11.53
CA TRP A 569 -25.23 17.50 -10.09
C TRP A 569 -25.95 16.20 -9.72
N VAL A 570 -26.99 15.81 -10.46
CA VAL A 570 -27.72 14.54 -10.24
C VAL A 570 -26.80 13.33 -10.38
N THR A 571 -25.86 13.35 -11.34
CA THR A 571 -24.91 12.24 -11.56
C THR A 571 -23.88 12.15 -10.42
N GLY A 572 -23.19 13.24 -10.09
CA GLY A 572 -22.16 13.24 -9.05
C GLY A 572 -22.70 12.96 -7.65
N VAL A 573 -23.84 13.56 -7.29
CA VAL A 573 -24.54 13.25 -6.03
C VAL A 573 -25.11 11.83 -6.03
N GLY A 574 -25.61 11.35 -7.18
CA GLY A 574 -26.05 9.96 -7.35
C GLY A 574 -24.93 8.94 -7.10
N LEU A 575 -23.72 9.19 -7.63
CA LEU A 575 -22.54 8.36 -7.39
C LEU A 575 -22.11 8.38 -5.91
N ALA A 576 -22.28 9.49 -5.20
CA ALA A 576 -21.97 9.61 -3.78
C ALA A 576 -23.02 8.94 -2.86
N ILE A 577 -24.32 9.03 -3.19
CA ILE A 577 -25.42 8.48 -2.38
C ILE A 577 -25.62 6.98 -2.61
N THR A 578 -25.35 6.46 -3.82
CA THR A 578 -25.58 5.05 -4.19
C THR A 578 -25.02 4.04 -3.16
N PRO A 579 -23.79 4.19 -2.63
CA PRO A 579 -23.28 3.28 -1.61
C PRO A 579 -24.03 3.34 -0.27
N VAL A 580 -24.52 4.51 0.14
CA VAL A 580 -25.30 4.67 1.38
C VAL A 580 -26.60 3.88 1.30
N VAL A 581 -27.22 3.82 0.10
CA VAL A 581 -28.45 3.06 -0.14
C VAL A 581 -28.17 1.55 -0.22
N ILE A 582 -27.18 1.13 -1.02
CA ILE A 582 -26.89 -0.29 -1.26
C ILE A 582 -26.38 -1.00 0.01
N TRP A 583 -25.48 -0.38 0.77
CA TRP A 583 -24.90 -1.00 1.98
C TRP A 583 -25.68 -0.69 3.26
N SER A 584 -26.85 -0.03 3.17
CA SER A 584 -27.72 0.33 4.31
C SER A 584 -28.13 -0.83 5.22
N SER A 585 -28.13 -2.07 4.70
CA SER A 585 -28.51 -3.30 5.42
C SER A 585 -27.36 -4.33 5.49
N SER A 586 -26.11 -3.92 5.22
CA SER A 586 -24.93 -4.77 5.32
C SER A 586 -24.17 -4.50 6.62
N THR A 587 -23.55 -5.50 7.23
CA THR A 587 -22.64 -5.34 8.39
C THR A 587 -21.34 -4.59 8.05
N THR A 588 -21.12 -4.25 6.78
CA THR A 588 -20.00 -3.42 6.32
C THR A 588 -20.52 -2.15 5.67
N ASP A 589 -20.26 -1.01 6.32
CA ASP A 589 -20.46 0.31 5.74
C ASP A 589 -19.52 0.56 4.54
N PHE A 590 -19.81 1.59 3.74
CA PHE A 590 -18.93 2.07 2.68
C PHE A 590 -18.09 3.30 3.11
N TYR A 591 -18.66 4.20 3.91
CA TYR A 591 -17.99 5.39 4.42
C TYR A 591 -17.48 5.12 5.84
N GLY A 592 -16.25 5.55 6.15
CA GLY A 592 -15.60 5.37 7.47
C GLY A 592 -14.86 4.04 7.67
N THR A 593 -15.25 2.99 6.96
CA THR A 593 -14.87 1.56 7.19
C THR A 593 -13.36 1.25 7.24
N HIS A 594 -12.54 2.03 6.54
CA HIS A 594 -11.06 1.93 6.52
C HIS A 594 -10.37 3.29 6.78
N SER A 595 -11.08 4.33 7.22
CA SER A 595 -10.47 5.59 7.66
C SER A 595 -11.41 6.47 8.49
N GLY A 596 -10.92 6.96 9.62
CA GLY A 596 -11.60 7.97 10.44
C GLY A 596 -11.94 9.27 9.70
N THR A 597 -11.29 9.56 8.57
CA THR A 597 -11.63 10.72 7.70
C THR A 597 -12.96 10.57 6.97
N CYS A 598 -13.58 9.39 6.99
CA CYS A 598 -14.80 9.06 6.26
C CYS A 598 -14.68 9.14 4.72
N PHE A 599 -13.47 9.30 4.15
CA PHE A 599 -13.29 9.37 2.68
C PHE A 599 -13.02 7.99 2.04
N PRO A 600 -13.82 7.54 1.05
CA PRO A 600 -13.86 6.15 0.59
C PRO A 600 -12.79 5.83 -0.48
N LEU A 601 -11.51 6.10 -0.18
CA LEU A 601 -10.42 5.87 -1.14
C LEU A 601 -9.86 4.42 -1.13
N PHE A 602 -10.12 3.61 -0.09
CA PHE A 602 -9.75 2.18 0.03
C PHE A 602 -8.39 1.82 -0.63
N ILE A 603 -7.28 2.00 0.09
CA ILE A 603 -5.92 1.73 -0.41
C ILE A 603 -5.36 0.40 0.11
N HIS A 604 -5.56 0.05 1.39
CA HIS A 604 -4.90 -1.10 2.03
C HIS A 604 -5.29 -2.48 1.50
N GLU A 605 -6.55 -2.65 1.07
CA GLU A 605 -7.11 -3.96 0.68
C GLU A 605 -7.77 -3.89 -0.69
N ALA A 606 -7.27 -4.70 -1.64
CA ALA A 606 -7.87 -4.87 -2.96
C ALA A 606 -8.96 -5.96 -2.95
N TYR A 607 -9.94 -5.80 -3.85
CA TYR A 607 -11.04 -6.74 -4.16
C TYR A 607 -12.33 -6.81 -3.27
N PRO A 608 -12.47 -6.26 -2.03
CA PRO A 608 -13.78 -6.27 -1.37
C PRO A 608 -14.80 -5.40 -2.12
N LEU A 609 -16.11 -5.65 -1.93
CA LEU A 609 -17.16 -5.01 -2.73
C LEU A 609 -17.14 -3.46 -2.68
N GLY A 610 -16.85 -2.88 -1.50
CA GLY A 610 -16.64 -1.43 -1.36
C GLY A 610 -15.42 -0.91 -2.13
N TRP A 611 -14.31 -1.65 -2.14
CA TRP A 611 -13.13 -1.31 -2.97
C TRP A 611 -13.48 -1.33 -4.46
N GLN A 612 -14.30 -2.28 -4.92
CA GLN A 612 -14.72 -2.38 -6.33
C GLN A 612 -15.52 -1.13 -6.76
N TYR A 613 -16.44 -0.64 -5.93
CA TYR A 613 -17.17 0.61 -6.22
C TYR A 613 -16.25 1.83 -6.15
N SER A 614 -15.38 1.92 -5.14
CA SER A 614 -14.35 2.96 -5.02
C SER A 614 -13.41 3.01 -6.25
N ALA A 615 -13.04 1.85 -6.80
CA ALA A 615 -12.27 1.74 -8.03
C ALA A 615 -13.09 2.15 -9.27
N PHE A 616 -14.36 1.74 -9.37
CA PHE A 616 -15.24 2.18 -10.46
C PHE A 616 -15.36 3.71 -10.55
N VAL A 617 -15.50 4.40 -9.42
CA VAL A 617 -15.56 5.87 -9.39
C VAL A 617 -14.17 6.47 -9.68
N PHE A 618 -13.18 6.26 -8.80
CA PHE A 618 -11.91 7.00 -8.88
C PHE A 618 -10.94 6.53 -9.96
N LEU A 619 -11.01 5.27 -10.41
CA LEU A 619 -10.16 4.70 -11.47
C LEU A 619 -10.94 4.42 -12.77
N GLY A 620 -12.26 4.26 -12.73
CA GLY A 620 -13.11 4.15 -13.92
C GLY A 620 -13.54 5.52 -14.44
N VAL A 621 -14.47 6.17 -13.73
CA VAL A 621 -15.09 7.44 -14.15
C VAL A 621 -14.04 8.56 -14.24
N ASN A 622 -13.29 8.83 -13.17
CA ASN A 622 -12.38 9.99 -13.17
C ASN A 622 -11.18 9.83 -14.12
N LEU A 623 -10.68 8.61 -14.36
CA LEU A 623 -9.68 8.38 -15.41
C LEU A 623 -10.25 8.61 -16.80
N LEU A 624 -11.47 8.12 -17.08
CA LEU A 624 -12.13 8.33 -18.38
C LEU A 624 -12.39 9.82 -18.65
N LEU A 625 -12.85 10.56 -17.64
CA LEU A 625 -13.02 12.01 -17.71
C LEU A 625 -11.68 12.71 -17.97
N LEU A 626 -10.62 12.36 -17.23
CA LEU A 626 -9.30 12.97 -17.38
C LEU A 626 -8.67 12.70 -18.76
N LEU A 627 -8.83 11.48 -19.30
CA LEU A 627 -8.42 11.13 -20.65
C LEU A 627 -9.22 11.90 -21.71
N MET A 628 -10.55 12.03 -21.53
CA MET A 628 -11.38 12.82 -22.43
C MET A 628 -10.97 14.30 -22.42
N ILE A 629 -10.74 14.88 -21.24
CA ILE A 629 -10.24 16.25 -21.07
C ILE A 629 -8.90 16.42 -21.81
N ALA A 630 -7.93 15.54 -21.56
CA ALA A 630 -6.60 15.59 -22.19
C ALA A 630 -6.67 15.49 -23.72
N LEU A 631 -7.52 14.60 -24.26
CA LEU A 631 -7.74 14.46 -25.70
C LEU A 631 -8.40 15.70 -26.31
N LEU A 632 -9.43 16.26 -25.66
CA LEU A 632 -10.12 17.47 -26.11
C LEU A 632 -9.17 18.68 -26.13
N TYR A 633 -8.33 18.87 -25.10
CA TYR A 633 -7.33 19.94 -25.09
C TYR A 633 -6.20 19.72 -26.07
N THR A 634 -5.77 18.48 -26.30
CA THR A 634 -4.77 18.16 -27.33
C THR A 634 -5.32 18.49 -28.71
N ALA A 635 -6.56 18.09 -29.02
CA ALA A 635 -7.24 18.43 -30.27
C ALA A 635 -7.48 19.95 -30.41
N LEU A 636 -7.83 20.66 -29.33
CA LEU A 636 -7.97 22.11 -29.30
C LEU A 636 -6.63 22.82 -29.61
N LEU A 637 -5.54 22.41 -28.97
CA LEU A 637 -4.21 23.00 -29.18
C LEU A 637 -3.69 22.72 -30.60
N ILE A 638 -3.92 21.51 -31.14
CA ILE A 638 -3.62 21.18 -32.54
C ILE A 638 -4.46 22.03 -33.50
N SER A 639 -5.75 22.25 -33.21
CA SER A 639 -6.61 23.10 -34.03
C SER A 639 -6.17 24.58 -34.00
N ILE A 640 -5.84 25.11 -32.82
CA ILE A 640 -5.28 26.48 -32.67
C ILE A 640 -3.94 26.61 -33.41
N TRP A 641 -3.04 25.63 -33.31
CA TRP A 641 -1.77 25.64 -34.03
C TRP A 641 -1.96 25.62 -35.56
N ARG A 642 -2.90 24.80 -36.05
CA ARG A 642 -3.19 24.66 -37.48
C ARG A 642 -3.92 25.88 -38.07
N THR A 643 -4.91 26.42 -37.34
CA THR A 643 -5.69 27.61 -37.77
C THR A 643 -4.87 28.89 -37.69
N ARG A 644 -3.96 29.04 -36.72
CA ARG A 644 -3.04 30.19 -36.62
C ARG A 644 -2.14 30.38 -37.85
N SER A 645 -1.88 29.31 -38.61
CA SER A 645 -1.12 29.39 -39.88
C SER A 645 -1.97 29.78 -41.10
N ALA A 646 -3.30 29.85 -40.96
CA ALA A 646 -4.24 30.19 -42.03
C ALA A 646 -5.02 31.50 -41.76
N THR A 647 -5.32 31.80 -40.50
CA THR A 647 -6.04 33.01 -40.07
C THR A 647 -5.54 33.50 -38.71
N PRO A 648 -5.36 34.81 -38.49
CA PRO A 648 -5.01 35.35 -37.18
C PRO A 648 -6.21 35.28 -36.23
N LEU A 649 -6.19 34.31 -35.30
CA LEU A 649 -7.16 34.25 -34.19
C LEU A 649 -7.13 35.54 -33.35
N SER A 650 -8.26 35.86 -32.71
CA SER A 650 -8.30 36.99 -31.78
C SER A 650 -7.35 36.77 -30.61
N LEU A 651 -6.71 37.85 -30.14
CA LEU A 651 -5.81 37.81 -29.00
C LEU A 651 -6.54 37.38 -27.71
N LEU A 652 -7.87 37.59 -27.64
CA LEU A 652 -8.70 37.27 -26.49
C LEU A 652 -8.89 35.76 -26.33
N ASP A 653 -9.18 35.06 -27.42
CA ASP A 653 -9.41 33.60 -27.43
C ASP A 653 -8.11 32.84 -27.16
N CYS A 654 -7.00 33.35 -27.70
CA CYS A 654 -5.68 32.80 -27.45
C CYS A 654 -5.25 33.01 -25.98
N GLU A 655 -5.55 34.17 -25.37
CA GLU A 655 -5.34 34.37 -23.92
C GLU A 655 -6.28 33.47 -23.09
N PHE A 656 -7.50 33.22 -23.56
CA PHE A 656 -8.47 32.35 -22.88
C PHE A 656 -7.99 30.89 -22.85
N ALA A 657 -7.58 30.33 -23.99
CA ALA A 657 -7.10 28.96 -24.09
C ALA A 657 -5.88 28.67 -23.18
N VAL A 658 -4.94 29.62 -23.09
CA VAL A 658 -3.75 29.49 -22.23
C VAL A 658 -4.10 29.43 -20.74
N ARG A 659 -5.17 30.12 -20.29
CA ARG A 659 -5.64 30.01 -18.89
C ARG A 659 -6.18 28.61 -18.59
N PHE A 660 -7.01 28.09 -19.49
CA PHE A 660 -7.68 26.80 -19.33
C PHE A 660 -6.71 25.62 -19.40
N PHE A 661 -5.60 25.77 -20.14
CA PHE A 661 -4.48 24.83 -20.07
C PHE A 661 -3.89 24.70 -18.66
N PHE A 662 -3.67 25.80 -17.93
CA PHE A 662 -3.13 25.72 -16.56
C PHE A 662 -4.11 25.12 -15.56
N ILE A 663 -5.41 25.37 -15.71
CA ILE A 663 -6.48 24.74 -14.91
C ILE A 663 -6.44 23.23 -15.07
N VAL A 664 -6.50 22.75 -16.31
CA VAL A 664 -6.47 21.32 -16.62
C VAL A 664 -5.16 20.67 -16.21
N LEU A 665 -4.05 21.39 -16.28
CA LEU A 665 -2.76 20.92 -15.77
C LEU A 665 -2.76 20.76 -14.24
N THR A 666 -3.42 21.64 -13.48
CA THR A 666 -3.62 21.44 -12.03
C THR A 666 -4.50 20.23 -11.74
N ASP A 667 -5.60 20.02 -12.47
CA ASP A 667 -6.46 18.85 -12.31
C ASP A 667 -5.69 17.54 -12.53
N VAL A 668 -4.99 17.44 -13.67
CA VAL A 668 -4.16 16.26 -14.03
C VAL A 668 -3.12 15.98 -12.94
N LEU A 669 -2.46 17.00 -12.41
CA LEU A 669 -1.40 16.82 -11.41
C LEU A 669 -1.93 16.50 -10.01
N CYS A 670 -3.17 16.87 -9.66
CA CYS A 670 -3.80 16.45 -8.41
C CYS A 670 -4.35 15.00 -8.50
N TRP A 671 -4.91 14.60 -9.64
CA TRP A 671 -5.53 13.28 -9.80
C TRP A 671 -4.54 12.16 -10.19
N ALA A 672 -3.47 12.47 -10.93
CA ALA A 672 -2.51 11.44 -11.36
C ALA A 672 -1.87 10.63 -10.21
N PRO A 673 -1.48 11.21 -9.05
CA PRO A 673 -0.99 10.43 -7.91
C PRO A 673 -2.04 9.46 -7.34
N ILE A 674 -3.30 9.90 -7.26
CA ILE A 674 -4.42 9.11 -6.72
C ILE A 674 -4.72 7.90 -7.63
N ILE A 675 -4.77 8.14 -8.94
CA ILE A 675 -4.96 7.11 -9.98
C ILE A 675 -3.78 6.12 -9.97
N ALA A 676 -2.54 6.62 -9.92
CA ALA A 676 -1.35 5.78 -9.89
C ALA A 676 -1.32 4.86 -8.66
N MET A 677 -1.66 5.37 -7.47
CA MET A 677 -1.76 4.54 -6.26
C MET A 677 -2.86 3.49 -6.36
N LYS A 678 -4.07 3.84 -6.86
CA LYS A 678 -5.14 2.85 -7.08
C LYS A 678 -4.72 1.71 -8.03
N ILE A 679 -3.93 2.01 -9.06
CA ILE A 679 -3.33 0.99 -9.95
C ILE A 679 -2.27 0.17 -9.21
N TRP A 680 -1.45 0.78 -8.36
CA TRP A 680 -0.40 0.08 -7.61
C TRP A 680 -0.99 -0.92 -6.59
N VAL A 681 -2.09 -0.55 -5.92
CA VAL A 681 -2.90 -1.43 -5.05
C VAL A 681 -3.49 -2.61 -5.82
N PHE A 682 -3.98 -2.41 -7.05
CA PHE A 682 -4.52 -3.49 -7.88
C PHE A 682 -3.48 -4.58 -8.19
N PHE A 683 -2.19 -4.23 -8.26
CA PHE A 683 -1.09 -5.18 -8.39
C PHE A 683 -0.62 -5.79 -7.05
N LYS A 684 -1.33 -5.55 -5.93
CA LYS A 684 -1.04 -6.05 -4.57
C LYS A 684 0.33 -5.63 -4.02
N TYR A 685 0.82 -4.45 -4.36
CA TYR A 685 1.96 -3.85 -3.66
C TYR A 685 1.47 -3.12 -2.40
N ASN A 686 2.22 -3.25 -1.30
CA ASN A 686 1.94 -2.50 -0.08
C ASN A 686 2.42 -1.04 -0.22
N ILE A 687 1.70 -0.09 0.37
CA ILE A 687 1.94 1.35 0.31
C ILE A 687 2.11 1.88 1.73
N SER A 688 3.00 2.85 1.94
CA SER A 688 3.16 3.47 3.25
C SER A 688 1.94 4.33 3.61
N ASP A 689 1.41 4.08 4.82
CA ASP A 689 0.35 4.82 5.50
C ASP A 689 0.50 6.35 5.40
N ASP A 690 1.73 6.85 5.56
CA ASP A 690 2.07 8.28 5.46
C ASP A 690 1.64 8.91 4.13
N ILE A 691 1.77 8.15 3.04
CA ILE A 691 1.45 8.61 1.69
C ILE A 691 -0.07 8.62 1.49
N TYR A 692 -0.80 7.68 2.10
CA TYR A 692 -2.25 7.66 2.07
C TYR A 692 -2.85 8.89 2.80
N ALA A 693 -2.40 9.18 4.02
CA ALA A 693 -2.87 10.33 4.78
C ALA A 693 -2.60 11.65 4.05
N TRP A 694 -1.39 11.81 3.50
CA TRP A 694 -1.01 12.99 2.72
C TRP A 694 -1.87 13.15 1.45
N LEU A 695 -2.19 12.06 0.75
CA LEU A 695 -3.07 12.12 -0.43
C LEU A 695 -4.50 12.57 -0.10
N VAL A 696 -5.09 12.05 0.99
CA VAL A 696 -6.48 12.38 1.38
C VAL A 696 -6.58 13.78 1.99
N VAL A 697 -5.63 14.18 2.85
CA VAL A 697 -5.72 15.44 3.61
C VAL A 697 -5.19 16.65 2.82
N PHE A 698 -4.20 16.45 1.94
CA PHE A 698 -3.56 17.56 1.21
C PHE A 698 -3.81 17.53 -0.30
N ILE A 699 -3.50 16.43 -1.01
CA ILE A 699 -3.55 16.43 -2.49
C ILE A 699 -4.97 16.46 -3.05
N LEU A 700 -5.91 15.68 -2.50
CA LEU A 700 -7.28 15.66 -3.02
C LEU A 700 -8.00 17.02 -2.85
N PRO A 701 -7.91 17.72 -1.70
CA PRO A 701 -8.46 19.07 -1.55
C PRO A 701 -7.67 20.18 -2.26
N LEU A 702 -6.45 19.91 -2.74
CA LEU A 702 -5.59 20.89 -3.39
C LEU A 702 -6.27 21.55 -4.59
N ASN A 703 -6.99 20.75 -5.38
CA ASN A 703 -7.72 21.24 -6.54
C ASN A 703 -8.74 22.34 -6.17
N SER A 704 -9.65 22.04 -5.25
CA SER A 704 -10.73 22.94 -4.82
C SER A 704 -10.25 24.22 -4.13
N ALA A 705 -9.02 24.24 -3.62
CA ALA A 705 -8.37 25.43 -3.06
C ALA A 705 -7.60 26.27 -4.11
N VAL A 706 -7.05 25.61 -5.13
CA VAL A 706 -6.31 26.25 -6.24
C VAL A 706 -7.25 26.83 -7.31
N ASN A 707 -8.32 26.11 -7.64
CA ASN A 707 -9.34 26.48 -8.63
C ASN A 707 -9.78 27.96 -8.53
N PRO A 708 -10.20 28.49 -7.36
CA PRO A 708 -10.58 29.89 -7.19
C PRO A 708 -9.54 30.90 -7.65
N LEU A 709 -8.26 30.59 -7.43
CA LEU A 709 -7.15 31.49 -7.73
C LEU A 709 -6.91 31.55 -9.25
N LEU A 710 -7.02 30.42 -9.94
CA LEU A 710 -6.95 30.33 -11.39
C LEU A 710 -8.14 31.04 -12.07
N TYR A 711 -9.38 30.81 -11.63
CA TYR A 711 -10.57 31.49 -12.21
C TYR A 711 -10.64 32.99 -11.90
N THR A 712 -9.94 33.45 -10.85
CA THR A 712 -9.91 34.84 -10.41
C THR A 712 -8.74 35.62 -11.02
N PHE A 713 -7.50 35.28 -10.66
CA PHE A 713 -6.32 36.12 -10.94
C PHE A 713 -5.90 36.12 -12.41
N THR A 714 -6.30 35.10 -13.18
CA THR A 714 -6.06 35.09 -14.63
C THR A 714 -7.02 35.99 -15.41
N THR A 715 -8.14 36.45 -14.82
CA THR A 715 -9.16 37.26 -15.51
C THR A 715 -8.79 38.76 -15.51
N PRO A 716 -8.48 39.39 -16.66
CA PRO A 716 -7.92 40.75 -16.70
C PRO A 716 -8.92 41.83 -16.27
N LYS A 717 -10.21 41.68 -16.57
CA LYS A 717 -11.26 42.61 -16.08
C LYS A 717 -11.26 42.67 -14.55
N TYR A 718 -11.23 41.53 -13.88
CA TYR A 718 -11.27 41.42 -12.41
C TYR A 718 -9.96 41.91 -11.77
N ARG A 719 -8.81 41.44 -12.27
CA ARG A 719 -7.46 41.88 -11.87
C ARG A 719 -7.33 43.40 -11.92
N ASN A 720 -7.73 44.03 -13.02
CA ASN A 720 -7.60 45.48 -13.17
C ASN A 720 -8.59 46.24 -12.28
N GLN A 721 -9.84 45.79 -12.16
CA GLN A 721 -10.83 46.52 -11.35
C GLN A 721 -10.56 46.44 -9.85
N ILE A 722 -10.20 45.27 -9.30
CA ILE A 722 -9.97 45.14 -7.85
C ILE A 722 -8.64 45.74 -7.42
N LEU A 723 -7.52 45.41 -8.07
CA LEU A 723 -6.21 45.92 -7.64
C LEU A 723 -6.14 47.45 -7.76
N LEU A 724 -6.60 48.03 -8.88
CA LEU A 724 -6.53 49.48 -9.08
C LEU A 724 -7.53 50.25 -8.21
N ARG A 725 -8.73 49.74 -7.93
CA ARG A 725 -9.65 50.41 -6.97
C ARG A 725 -9.18 50.25 -5.52
N GLY A 726 -8.66 49.09 -5.14
CA GLY A 726 -8.08 48.84 -3.82
C GLY A 726 -6.90 49.77 -3.53
N TRP A 727 -5.90 49.79 -4.42
CA TRP A 727 -4.77 50.72 -4.30
C TRP A 727 -5.17 52.19 -4.40
N LYS A 728 -6.13 52.57 -5.25
CA LYS A 728 -6.62 53.97 -5.26
C LYS A 728 -7.30 54.35 -3.94
N LYS A 729 -8.06 53.46 -3.28
CA LYS A 729 -8.67 53.76 -1.98
C LYS A 729 -7.61 53.93 -0.89
N ILE A 730 -6.58 53.08 -0.87
CA ILE A 730 -5.48 53.13 0.10
C ILE A 730 -4.62 54.38 -0.11
N THR A 731 -4.19 54.65 -1.35
CA THR A 731 -3.36 55.83 -1.68
C THR A 731 -4.12 57.15 -1.57
N SER A 732 -5.43 57.18 -1.87
CA SER A 732 -6.26 58.37 -1.64
C SER A 732 -6.39 58.69 -0.15
N ARG A 733 -6.66 57.70 0.71
CA ARG A 733 -6.79 57.92 2.16
C ARG A 733 -5.48 58.45 2.77
N LYS A 734 -4.34 57.88 2.36
CA LYS A 734 -3.01 58.33 2.78
C LYS A 734 -2.61 59.73 2.27
N ARG A 735 -3.38 60.32 1.34
CA ARG A 735 -3.14 61.68 0.81
C ARG A 735 -4.04 62.76 1.43
N THR A 736 -5.09 62.36 2.17
CA THR A 736 -5.95 63.27 2.95
C THR A 736 -5.50 63.45 4.40
N GLU A 737 -4.64 62.58 4.92
CA GLU A 737 -4.18 62.60 6.33
C GLU A 737 -2.88 63.41 6.54
N THR A 738 -2.24 63.92 5.48
CA THR A 738 -0.96 64.67 5.54
C THR A 738 -1.08 66.07 4.92
N GLY A 739 -2.04 66.87 5.39
CA GLY A 739 -2.52 68.10 4.72
C GLY A 739 -2.71 69.35 5.59
N HIS A 740 -1.97 69.49 6.69
CA HIS A 740 -1.90 70.70 7.53
C HIS A 740 -0.44 70.90 8.00
N GLY A 741 0.08 72.14 8.02
CA GLY A 741 1.40 72.44 8.62
C GLY A 741 2.38 73.25 7.76
N ASN A 742 2.13 74.55 7.68
CA ASN A 742 2.96 75.67 7.19
C ASN A 742 4.51 75.58 7.26
N VAL A 743 5.14 76.24 6.25
CA VAL A 743 6.33 77.13 6.32
C VAL A 743 7.72 76.56 6.67
N ALA A 744 8.65 76.66 5.70
CA ALA A 744 9.95 77.37 5.86
C ALA A 744 10.70 77.48 4.50
N ASN A 745 11.58 78.47 4.36
CA ASN A 745 12.49 78.63 3.21
C ASN A 745 13.77 77.80 3.39
N THR A 746 14.48 77.47 2.30
CA THR A 746 15.89 77.86 2.02
C THR A 746 16.31 77.42 0.60
N THR A 747 17.29 78.12 0.02
CA THR A 747 17.72 78.07 -1.39
C THR A 747 18.89 77.11 -1.70
N THR A 748 19.15 76.96 -3.01
CA THR A 748 20.39 76.50 -3.72
C THR A 748 20.40 75.08 -4.30
N GLY A 749 21.13 74.89 -5.42
CA GLY A 749 21.30 73.58 -6.08
C GLY A 749 21.10 73.56 -7.61
N THR A 750 21.91 74.30 -8.38
CA THR A 750 21.88 74.36 -9.86
C THR A 750 22.29 73.07 -10.58
N ALA A 751 21.61 72.71 -11.67
CA ALA A 751 22.17 72.01 -12.83
C ALA A 751 21.33 72.34 -14.09
N THR A 752 21.95 72.44 -15.27
CA THR A 752 21.35 73.05 -16.50
C THR A 752 21.59 72.25 -17.78
N GLY A 753 20.72 72.47 -18.77
CA GLY A 753 20.77 71.98 -20.16
C GLY A 753 19.35 71.76 -20.70
N SER A 754 18.73 72.66 -21.48
CA SER A 754 18.96 73.00 -22.91
C SER A 754 18.67 71.80 -23.86
N SER A 755 17.98 71.95 -25.00
CA SER A 755 17.61 73.13 -25.83
C SER A 755 16.10 73.15 -26.17
N GLN A 756 15.41 74.30 -26.29
CA GLN A 756 15.11 75.09 -27.52
C GLN A 756 14.45 74.28 -28.68
N ASN A 757 13.46 74.77 -29.45
CA ASN A 757 12.82 76.12 -29.53
C ASN A 757 11.33 76.00 -30.03
N PRO A 758 10.53 77.09 -30.23
CA PRO A 758 9.07 77.07 -29.99
C PRO A 758 8.18 77.54 -31.19
N ASP A 759 7.10 78.30 -30.89
CA ASP A 759 6.20 79.07 -31.78
C ASP A 759 5.08 78.27 -32.53
N GLU A 760 3.87 78.78 -32.82
CA GLU A 760 3.29 80.12 -32.56
C GLU A 760 1.73 80.11 -32.33
N TYR A 761 1.25 81.16 -31.66
CA TYR A 761 -0.08 81.77 -31.43
C TYR A 761 -1.41 81.34 -32.15
N THR A 762 -2.52 81.37 -31.36
CA THR A 762 -3.91 81.92 -31.57
C THR A 762 -4.64 81.90 -32.96
N THR A 763 -5.98 81.97 -33.12
CA THR A 763 -7.12 82.43 -32.27
C THR A 763 -8.51 81.91 -32.76
N ALA A 764 -9.51 81.95 -31.88
CA ALA A 764 -10.94 82.33 -32.07
C ALA A 764 -11.84 81.79 -33.23
N THR A 765 -13.05 81.34 -32.85
CA THR A 765 -14.39 81.50 -33.50
C THR A 765 -14.62 81.08 -34.97
N GLY A 766 -15.73 80.42 -35.36
CA GLY A 766 -16.91 79.98 -34.62
C GLY A 766 -18.12 79.67 -35.54
N ILE A 767 -19.34 79.67 -34.99
CA ILE A 767 -20.66 79.63 -35.67
C ILE A 767 -21.17 78.25 -36.18
N LYS A 768 -22.27 77.82 -35.55
CA LYS A 768 -23.47 77.06 -36.04
C LYS A 768 -23.47 76.63 -37.52
N SER A 769 -23.92 75.41 -37.87
CA SER A 769 -25.36 75.07 -37.74
C SER A 769 -25.72 73.59 -37.94
N MET A 770 -26.89 73.23 -37.41
CA MET A 770 -27.74 72.07 -37.73
C MET A 770 -28.85 72.53 -38.70
N PRO A 771 -29.76 71.67 -39.22
CA PRO A 771 -29.76 70.20 -39.32
C PRO A 771 -30.14 69.71 -40.73
N LEU A 772 -30.27 68.38 -40.94
CA LEU A 772 -31.56 67.77 -41.32
C LEU A 772 -31.53 66.24 -41.14
N ALA A 773 -32.72 65.65 -41.00
CA ALA A 773 -32.94 64.21 -41.14
C ALA A 773 -33.86 63.98 -42.33
N LEU A 774 -33.70 62.84 -43.02
CA LEU A 774 -34.69 62.36 -43.98
C LEU A 774 -34.72 60.84 -43.99
N THR A 775 -35.84 60.29 -43.52
CA THR A 775 -36.21 58.88 -43.67
C THR A 775 -36.87 58.67 -45.02
N LEU A 776 -36.58 57.55 -45.69
CA LEU A 776 -37.51 56.97 -46.66
C LEU A 776 -37.31 55.45 -46.72
N SER A 777 -38.41 54.74 -46.89
CA SER A 777 -38.49 53.28 -46.93
C SER A 777 -39.03 52.82 -48.27
N HIS A 778 -38.49 51.72 -48.80
CA HIS A 778 -39.32 50.68 -49.40
C HIS A 778 -38.63 49.32 -49.40
#